data_AF-A0A7K4ST86-F1
#
_entry.id   AF-A0A7K4ST86-F1
#
_cell.length_a   1.000
_cell.length_b   1.000
_cell.length_c   1.000
_cell.angle_alpha   90.00
_cell.angle_beta   90.00
_cell.angle_gamma   90.00
#
_symmetry.space_group_name_H-M   'P 1'
#
loop_
_entity.id
_entity.type
_entity.pdbx_description
1 polymer ?
#
loop_
_entity_poly.entity_id
_entity_poly.type
_entity_poly.pdbx_seq_one_letter_code
_entity_poly.pdbx_strand_id
1 'polypeptide(L)'
;MAEAHQAVAFQFTVTPDGIDLRMSHEALKQIYLSGVHSWKKKFIRFKNGIITGVYPASPSSWLIVVVGVMSTMYAKIDPSLGIIAKINRTLDTTGYMSNQTQNIVSGILFGTGLWVALIVTMRYSLKMLLSYHGWMFAEHGKLSAGTKFWMALVKLFSGRKPMLYSFQTSLPRLPVPAVKDTVHRYLESVRPLMDDEEFRRMEGLAKDFAFNLGPRLQWYLKLKSWWATNYVSDWWEEYIYLRGRGPIMVNSNYFAMDFLYLSPTTLQAARAGNVIHAILLYRKKLDRQEIKPILLMGSTVPLCSAQWERMFNTSRIPGEESDTLQHVKDSKHIVVYHKGRYFKVWLYHDGRLLKPREIEQQMQRILDDDSEPQAGEEKLAALTAGDRVPWAKARQAYFSHGKNKQSLDAVEKAAFFVTLDDIDQGYRKDDPVRSLDAYAKSLIHGRCYDRWFDKTFTLIVFKNGRMGLNAEHSWADAPIVGHLWENVMATEYLELGYSEDGHCKGDTNQNIPIPTKLQWEIPEECQEVIERSLSTAIALADDVDFHSFFFDTFGKGLIKKAKTSPDAFVQLALQLAHYRDMGKFSLTYEASMTRLFREGRTETVRSCTVESCNFVRTMEDPTESNENKLKFFRLAAAKHQLLYRLAMTGAGIDRHLFCLYVVSKYLAVDSPFLKEV
;
A
#
# COMPACT_ATOMS: atom_id res chain seq x y z
N MET A 1 3.08 12.62 31.45
CA MET A 1 3.35 14.06 31.67
C MET A 1 3.44 14.87 30.36
N ALA A 2 2.67 14.52 29.32
CA ALA A 2 2.59 15.32 28.09
C ALA A 2 1.66 16.55 28.24
N GLU A 3 0.79 16.58 29.26
CA GLU A 3 0.02 17.76 29.65
C GLU A 3 0.89 18.84 30.30
N ALA A 4 2.02 18.46 30.93
CA ALA A 4 2.87 19.38 31.66
C ALA A 4 3.60 20.39 30.76
N HIS A 5 3.99 20.01 29.53
CA HIS A 5 4.67 20.93 28.61
C HIS A 5 3.72 21.84 27.81
N GLN A 6 2.45 21.45 27.62
CA GLN A 6 1.42 22.40 27.22
C GLN A 6 1.02 23.33 28.38
N ALA A 7 1.16 22.86 29.63
CA ALA A 7 0.98 23.68 30.83
C ALA A 7 2.13 24.67 31.11
N VAL A 8 3.31 24.54 30.48
CA VAL A 8 4.34 25.61 30.57
C VAL A 8 3.95 26.85 29.76
N ALA A 9 3.04 26.72 28.78
CA ALA A 9 2.48 27.86 28.04
C ALA A 9 1.35 28.59 28.80
N PHE A 10 0.79 27.93 29.83
CA PHE A 10 -0.28 28.42 30.69
C PHE A 10 0.09 28.12 32.14
N GLN A 11 0.97 28.92 32.75
CA GLN A 11 1.13 28.86 34.20
C GLN A 11 -0.17 29.32 34.85
N PHE A 12 -0.85 28.39 35.52
CA PHE A 12 -2.05 28.64 36.30
C PHE A 12 -1.65 28.63 37.77
N THR A 13 -1.48 29.82 38.33
CA THR A 13 -1.17 29.98 39.76
C THR A 13 -2.39 30.58 40.44
N VAL A 14 -3.05 29.80 41.31
CA VAL A 14 -4.12 30.31 42.16
C VAL A 14 -3.45 31.01 43.34
N THR A 15 -3.52 32.33 43.37
CA THR A 15 -3.06 33.15 44.49
C THR A 15 -4.26 33.58 45.34
N PRO A 16 -4.06 34.00 46.61
CA PRO A 16 -5.15 34.49 47.46
C PRO A 16 -5.95 35.66 46.85
N ASP A 17 -5.35 36.40 45.91
CA ASP A 17 -5.93 37.57 45.23
C ASP A 17 -6.52 37.28 43.84
N GLY A 18 -6.49 36.01 43.38
CA GLY A 18 -7.07 35.60 42.08
C GLY A 18 -6.19 34.65 41.26
N ILE A 19 -6.64 34.39 40.02
CA ILE A 19 -5.96 33.52 39.05
C ILE A 19 -4.91 34.36 38.30
N ASP A 20 -3.61 34.08 38.50
CA ASP A 20 -2.53 34.67 37.70
C ASP A 20 -2.22 33.75 36.49
N LEU A 21 -2.34 34.31 35.28
CA LEU A 21 -2.31 33.59 34.02
C LEU A 21 -1.19 34.14 33.14
N ARG A 22 0.01 33.57 33.24
CA ARG A 22 1.15 33.94 32.39
C ARG A 22 1.07 33.21 31.06
N MET A 23 0.59 33.90 30.02
CA MET A 23 0.57 33.41 28.64
C MET A 23 1.87 33.75 27.91
N SER A 24 2.62 32.74 27.45
CA SER A 24 3.76 32.97 26.57
C SER A 24 3.27 33.37 25.17
N HIS A 25 3.61 34.60 24.74
CA HIS A 25 3.30 35.11 23.40
C HIS A 25 3.80 34.19 22.28
N GLU A 26 4.94 33.53 22.50
CA GLU A 26 5.54 32.62 21.54
C GLU A 26 4.76 31.31 21.43
N ALA A 27 4.27 30.78 22.55
CA ALA A 27 3.39 29.61 22.55
C ALA A 27 2.04 29.88 21.85
N LEU A 28 1.43 31.05 22.10
CA LEU A 28 0.22 31.47 21.39
C LEU A 28 0.44 31.61 19.89
N LYS A 29 1.58 32.17 19.48
CA LYS A 29 1.99 32.24 18.06
C LYS A 29 2.13 30.85 17.45
N GLN A 30 2.72 29.88 18.14
CA GLN A 30 2.81 28.49 17.66
C GLN A 30 1.45 27.81 17.53
N ILE A 31 0.56 27.99 18.51
CA ILE A 31 -0.81 27.47 18.46
C ILE A 31 -1.55 28.07 17.26
N TYR A 32 -1.45 29.39 17.06
CA TYR A 32 -2.04 30.08 15.91
C TYR A 32 -1.50 29.54 14.58
N LEU A 33 -0.18 29.48 14.40
CA LEU A 33 0.45 29.00 13.15
C LEU A 33 0.11 27.54 12.86
N SER A 34 0.09 26.68 13.89
CA SER A 34 -0.36 25.29 13.80
C SER A 34 -1.85 25.20 13.42
N GLY A 35 -2.69 26.07 13.99
CA GLY A 35 -4.11 26.20 13.64
C GLY A 35 -4.33 26.59 12.19
N VAL A 36 -3.64 27.64 11.71
CA VAL A 36 -3.69 28.10 10.32
C VAL A 36 -3.25 27.01 9.34
N HIS A 37 -2.16 26.30 9.64
CA HIS A 37 -1.68 25.21 8.80
C HIS A 37 -2.64 24.02 8.77
N SER A 38 -3.20 23.65 9.93
CA SER A 38 -4.21 22.62 10.03
C SER A 38 -5.45 22.97 9.21
N TRP A 39 -5.92 24.22 9.31
CA TRP A 39 -7.05 24.70 8.53
C TRP A 39 -6.74 24.72 7.03
N LYS A 40 -5.57 25.21 6.62
CA LYS A 40 -5.11 25.18 5.21
C LYS A 40 -5.03 23.75 4.68
N LYS A 41 -4.52 22.81 5.47
CA LYS A 41 -4.46 21.38 5.11
C LYS A 41 -5.86 20.79 4.93
N LYS A 42 -6.76 21.04 5.89
CA LYS A 42 -8.17 20.62 5.82
C LYS A 42 -8.88 21.20 4.60
N PHE A 43 -8.67 22.49 4.32
CA PHE A 43 -9.20 23.16 3.14
C PHE A 43 -8.66 22.57 1.83
N ILE A 44 -7.35 22.30 1.74
CA ILE A 44 -6.76 21.64 0.57
C ILE A 44 -7.37 20.25 0.37
N ARG A 45 -7.49 19.44 1.43
CA ARG A 45 -8.13 18.12 1.34
C ARG A 45 -9.60 18.20 0.93
N PHE A 46 -10.35 19.15 1.47
CA PHE A 46 -11.74 19.40 1.09
C PHE A 46 -11.86 19.81 -0.39
N LYS A 47 -11.08 20.81 -0.81
CA LYS A 47 -10.99 21.27 -2.19
C LYS A 47 -10.63 20.10 -3.13
N ASN A 48 -9.60 19.34 -2.79
CA ASN A 48 -9.16 18.20 -3.59
C ASN A 48 -10.24 17.12 -3.65
N GLY A 49 -10.92 16.86 -2.52
CA GLY A 49 -12.07 15.96 -2.45
C GLY A 49 -13.20 16.37 -3.40
N ILE A 50 -13.49 17.67 -3.51
CA ILE A 50 -14.42 18.19 -4.53
C ILE A 50 -13.86 17.97 -5.93
N ILE A 51 -12.61 18.34 -6.21
CA ILE A 51 -11.98 18.23 -7.53
C ILE A 51 -11.98 16.78 -8.03
N THR A 52 -11.53 15.82 -7.21
CA THR A 52 -11.58 14.39 -7.52
C THR A 52 -13.01 13.88 -7.53
N GLY A 53 -13.86 14.42 -6.64
CA GLY A 53 -15.27 14.09 -6.48
C GLY A 53 -16.15 14.53 -7.64
N VAL A 54 -15.68 15.38 -8.56
CA VAL A 54 -16.39 15.79 -9.80
C VAL A 54 -15.65 15.42 -11.08
N TYR A 55 -14.45 14.83 -10.97
CA TYR A 55 -13.66 14.32 -12.09
C TYR A 55 -14.46 13.28 -12.92
N PRO A 56 -14.40 13.27 -14.27
CA PRO A 56 -13.45 13.97 -15.15
C PRO A 56 -13.79 15.44 -15.47
N ALA A 57 -14.90 15.97 -14.95
CA ALA A 57 -15.21 17.39 -15.07
C ALA A 57 -14.40 18.23 -14.07
N SER A 58 -14.64 19.54 -14.07
CA SER A 58 -14.03 20.49 -13.14
C SER A 58 -15.08 21.42 -12.54
N PRO A 59 -14.85 22.01 -11.36
CA PRO A 59 -15.73 23.04 -10.82
C PRO A 59 -15.95 24.23 -11.78
N SER A 60 -14.96 24.53 -12.63
CA SER A 60 -15.10 25.56 -13.65
C SER A 60 -16.08 25.19 -14.77
N SER A 61 -16.26 23.90 -15.08
CA SER A 61 -17.25 23.49 -16.09
C SER A 61 -18.69 23.64 -15.60
N TRP A 62 -18.92 23.61 -14.28
CA TRP A 62 -20.22 23.96 -13.69
C TRP A 62 -20.60 25.40 -14.03
N LEU A 63 -19.68 26.34 -13.83
CA LEU A 63 -19.90 27.75 -14.14
C LEU A 63 -20.24 27.94 -15.62
N ILE A 64 -19.53 27.25 -16.52
CA ILE A 64 -19.79 27.30 -17.97
C ILE A 64 -21.21 26.81 -18.29
N VAL A 65 -21.64 25.69 -17.71
CA VAL A 65 -22.99 25.15 -17.93
C VAL A 65 -24.06 26.09 -17.38
N VAL A 66 -23.89 26.59 -16.15
CA VAL A 66 -24.85 27.52 -15.53
C VAL A 66 -24.93 28.83 -16.31
N VAL A 67 -23.80 29.44 -16.66
CA VAL A 67 -23.78 30.67 -17.47
C VAL A 67 -24.43 30.41 -18.83
N GLY A 68 -24.15 29.29 -19.48
CA GLY A 68 -24.80 28.90 -20.74
C GLY A 68 -26.32 28.82 -20.60
N VAL A 69 -26.83 28.14 -19.58
CA VAL A 69 -28.27 28.06 -19.27
C VAL A 69 -28.84 29.46 -19.02
N MET A 70 -28.19 30.26 -18.17
CA MET A 70 -28.65 31.62 -17.86
C MET A 70 -28.66 32.54 -19.08
N SER A 71 -27.66 32.45 -19.96
CA SER A 71 -27.60 33.19 -21.22
C SER A 71 -28.73 32.80 -22.17
N THR A 72 -29.05 31.50 -22.28
CA THR A 72 -30.19 31.05 -23.09
C THR A 72 -31.53 31.54 -22.54
N MET A 73 -31.70 31.53 -21.21
CA MET A 73 -32.88 32.08 -20.55
C MET A 73 -33.02 33.59 -20.80
N TYR A 74 -31.92 34.35 -20.76
CA TYR A 74 -31.91 35.78 -21.06
C TYR A 74 -32.26 36.04 -22.54
N ALA A 75 -31.80 35.18 -23.44
CA ALA A 75 -32.15 35.20 -24.85
C ALA A 75 -33.57 34.68 -25.17
N LYS A 76 -34.37 34.33 -24.14
CA LYS A 76 -35.72 33.75 -24.27
C LYS A 76 -35.77 32.44 -25.06
N ILE A 77 -34.68 31.67 -25.04
CA ILE A 77 -34.61 30.32 -25.60
C ILE A 77 -34.65 29.35 -24.41
N ASP A 78 -35.58 28.40 -24.42
CA ASP A 78 -35.66 27.38 -23.36
C ASP A 78 -34.92 26.09 -23.76
N PRO A 79 -33.67 25.89 -23.31
CA PRO A 79 -32.93 24.66 -23.60
C PRO A 79 -33.44 23.45 -22.78
N SER A 80 -34.32 23.69 -21.80
CA SER A 80 -34.76 22.68 -20.83
C SER A 80 -36.06 21.98 -21.23
N LEU A 81 -36.65 22.35 -22.36
CA LEU A 81 -37.93 21.81 -22.85
C LEU A 81 -39.04 21.91 -21.77
N GLY A 82 -39.13 23.05 -21.08
CA GLY A 82 -40.15 23.33 -20.07
C GLY A 82 -39.80 22.91 -18.63
N ILE A 83 -38.66 22.27 -18.39
CA ILE A 83 -38.26 21.83 -17.03
C ILE A 83 -37.97 23.03 -16.12
N ILE A 84 -37.31 24.08 -16.62
CA ILE A 84 -37.03 25.29 -15.83
C ILE A 84 -38.33 25.95 -15.37
N ALA A 85 -39.33 26.03 -16.25
CA ALA A 85 -40.64 26.57 -15.92
C ALA A 85 -41.36 25.71 -14.86
N LYS A 86 -41.19 24.39 -14.90
CA LYS A 86 -41.73 23.47 -13.89
C LYS A 86 -41.06 23.68 -12.53
N ILE A 87 -39.74 23.81 -12.50
CA ILE A 87 -38.97 24.11 -11.26
C ILE A 87 -39.43 25.45 -10.67
N ASN A 88 -39.58 26.47 -11.52
CA ASN A 88 -40.06 27.79 -11.11
C ASN A 88 -41.43 27.69 -10.43
N ARG A 89 -42.41 27.01 -11.04
CA ARG A 89 -43.75 26.80 -10.45
C ARG A 89 -43.72 26.09 -9.10
N THR A 90 -42.82 25.14 -8.89
CA THR A 90 -42.64 24.50 -7.57
C THR A 90 -42.02 25.43 -6.53
N LEU A 91 -41.10 26.32 -6.93
CA LEU A 91 -40.49 27.29 -6.02
C LEU A 91 -41.47 28.40 -5.60
N ASP A 92 -42.43 28.72 -6.46
CA ASP A 92 -43.46 29.74 -6.24
C ASP A 92 -44.34 29.48 -4.99
N THR A 93 -44.44 28.21 -4.58
CA THR A 93 -45.18 27.81 -3.35
C THR A 93 -44.58 28.33 -2.04
N THR A 94 -43.37 28.88 -2.06
CA THR A 94 -42.69 29.36 -0.85
C THR A 94 -42.96 30.83 -0.52
N GLY A 95 -43.51 31.64 -1.43
CA GLY A 95 -43.93 33.03 -1.14
C GLY A 95 -42.85 34.05 -0.74
N TYR A 96 -41.59 33.63 -0.54
CA TYR A 96 -40.49 34.47 -0.03
C TYR A 96 -39.55 35.06 -1.11
N MET A 97 -39.78 34.80 -2.41
CA MET A 97 -38.86 35.19 -3.50
C MET A 97 -39.55 36.02 -4.60
N SER A 98 -38.85 37.02 -5.14
CA SER A 98 -39.33 37.78 -6.32
C SER A 98 -39.25 36.96 -7.61
N ASN A 99 -40.09 37.26 -8.60
CA ASN A 99 -40.12 36.58 -9.91
C ASN A 99 -38.75 36.51 -10.60
N GLN A 100 -37.94 37.58 -10.49
CA GLN A 100 -36.59 37.61 -11.03
C GLN A 100 -35.65 36.64 -10.27
N THR A 101 -35.76 36.60 -8.94
CA THR A 101 -34.98 35.68 -8.09
C THR A 101 -35.37 34.23 -8.38
N GLN A 102 -36.67 33.93 -8.50
CA GLN A 102 -37.17 32.60 -8.83
C GLN A 102 -36.64 32.10 -10.17
N ASN A 103 -36.62 32.95 -11.20
CA ASN A 103 -36.06 32.60 -12.51
C ASN A 103 -34.56 32.30 -12.43
N ILE A 104 -33.80 33.11 -11.71
CA ILE A 104 -32.35 32.89 -11.52
C ILE A 104 -32.10 31.56 -10.76
N VAL A 105 -32.81 31.34 -9.66
CA VAL A 105 -32.67 30.11 -8.86
C VAL A 105 -33.06 28.87 -9.69
N SER A 106 -34.14 28.94 -10.46
CA SER A 106 -34.57 27.84 -11.34
C SER A 106 -33.53 27.52 -12.41
N GLY A 107 -32.92 28.55 -13.02
CA GLY A 107 -31.83 28.39 -13.98
C GLY A 107 -30.58 27.77 -13.37
N ILE A 108 -30.18 28.20 -12.16
CA ILE A 108 -29.04 27.63 -11.44
C ILE A 108 -29.31 26.18 -11.05
N LEU A 109 -30.50 25.85 -10.54
CA LEU A 109 -30.88 24.49 -10.17
C LEU A 109 -30.87 23.56 -11.39
N PHE A 110 -31.49 23.98 -12.50
CA PHE A 110 -31.46 23.22 -13.74
C PHE A 110 -30.04 23.05 -14.28
N GLY A 111 -29.26 24.14 -14.37
CA GLY A 111 -27.87 24.09 -14.84
C GLY A 111 -26.97 23.21 -13.97
N THR A 112 -27.19 23.21 -12.65
CA THR A 112 -26.49 22.31 -11.73
C THR A 112 -26.91 20.85 -11.95
N GLY A 113 -28.21 20.57 -12.08
CA GLY A 113 -28.73 19.23 -12.37
C GLY A 113 -28.19 18.68 -13.70
N LEU A 114 -28.19 19.51 -14.75
CA LEU A 114 -27.62 19.18 -16.05
C LEU A 114 -26.11 18.89 -15.94
N TRP A 115 -25.37 19.72 -15.21
CA TRP A 115 -23.94 19.50 -14.99
C TRP A 115 -23.65 18.19 -14.23
N VAL A 116 -24.43 17.88 -13.19
CA VAL A 116 -24.33 16.59 -12.48
C VAL A 116 -24.62 15.41 -13.40
N ALA A 117 -25.68 15.50 -14.22
CA ALA A 117 -26.03 14.47 -15.20
C ALA A 117 -24.90 14.26 -16.23
N LEU A 118 -24.28 15.34 -16.71
CA LEU A 118 -23.11 15.29 -17.59
C LEU A 118 -21.92 14.60 -16.92
N ILE A 119 -21.61 14.93 -15.66
CA ILE A 119 -20.54 14.26 -14.90
C ILE A 119 -20.79 12.77 -14.77
N VAL A 120 -21.99 12.38 -14.35
CA VAL A 120 -22.36 10.97 -14.17
C VAL A 120 -22.23 10.23 -15.50
N THR A 121 -22.68 10.84 -16.60
CA THR A 121 -22.54 10.30 -17.95
C THR A 121 -21.08 10.14 -18.35
N MET A 122 -20.24 11.18 -18.21
CA MET A 122 -18.81 11.10 -18.53
C MET A 122 -18.08 10.04 -17.71
N ARG A 123 -18.42 9.92 -16.41
CA ARG A 123 -17.86 8.88 -15.53
C ARG A 123 -18.24 7.49 -15.98
N TYR A 124 -19.51 7.29 -16.30
CA TYR A 124 -20.00 6.01 -16.77
C TYR A 124 -19.35 5.64 -18.11
N SER A 125 -19.26 6.58 -19.05
CA SER A 125 -18.55 6.40 -20.32
C SER A 125 -17.09 6.03 -20.10
N LEU A 126 -16.38 6.76 -19.23
CA LEU A 126 -14.99 6.44 -18.91
C LEU A 126 -14.86 5.06 -18.25
N LYS A 127 -15.77 4.70 -17.35
CA LYS A 127 -15.80 3.37 -16.72
C LYS A 127 -16.04 2.26 -17.74
N MET A 128 -16.95 2.46 -18.69
CA MET A 128 -17.19 1.50 -19.78
C MET A 128 -15.96 1.35 -20.67
N LEU A 129 -15.32 2.47 -21.03
CA LEU A 129 -14.07 2.44 -21.79
C LEU A 129 -12.96 1.71 -21.03
N LEU A 130 -12.80 1.96 -19.73
CA LEU A 130 -11.79 1.29 -18.91
C LEU A 130 -12.13 -0.17 -18.58
N SER A 131 -13.38 -0.60 -18.77
CA SER A 131 -13.78 -2.01 -18.63
C SER A 131 -13.28 -2.88 -19.80
N TYR A 132 -12.88 -2.25 -20.92
CA TYR A 132 -12.29 -2.95 -22.06
C TYR A 132 -10.81 -3.26 -21.82
N HIS A 133 -10.48 -4.55 -21.80
CA HIS A 133 -9.12 -5.06 -21.58
C HIS A 133 -8.53 -5.81 -22.79
N GLY A 134 -9.23 -5.84 -23.93
CA GLY A 134 -8.78 -6.58 -25.12
C GLY A 134 -7.41 -6.12 -25.64
N TRP A 135 -7.02 -4.88 -25.35
CA TRP A 135 -5.71 -4.33 -25.65
C TRP A 135 -4.54 -5.10 -25.01
N MET A 136 -4.74 -5.79 -23.87
CA MET A 136 -3.67 -6.60 -23.24
C MET A 136 -3.35 -7.87 -24.01
N PHE A 137 -4.28 -8.36 -24.83
CA PHE A 137 -4.12 -9.58 -25.62
C PHE A 137 -3.61 -9.32 -27.03
N ALA A 138 -3.47 -8.05 -27.44
CA ALA A 138 -2.89 -7.69 -28.71
C ALA A 138 -1.40 -8.06 -28.80
N GLU A 139 -0.93 -8.42 -29.99
CA GLU A 139 0.49 -8.70 -30.22
C GLU A 139 1.35 -7.46 -29.96
N HIS A 140 2.51 -7.67 -29.35
CA HIS A 140 3.45 -6.59 -29.06
C HIS A 140 3.87 -5.87 -30.34
N GLY A 141 3.74 -4.54 -30.35
CA GLY A 141 4.15 -3.67 -31.46
C GLY A 141 3.09 -3.41 -32.53
N LYS A 142 1.93 -4.08 -32.51
CA LYS A 142 0.84 -3.86 -33.46
C LYS A 142 -0.46 -3.47 -32.74
N LEU A 143 -0.63 -2.17 -32.47
CA LEU A 143 -1.91 -1.65 -32.00
C LEU A 143 -2.91 -1.58 -33.16
N SER A 144 -4.03 -2.31 -33.04
CA SER A 144 -5.13 -2.25 -34.00
C SER A 144 -5.71 -0.84 -34.10
N ALA A 145 -6.29 -0.49 -35.26
CA ALA A 145 -6.97 0.80 -35.44
C ALA A 145 -8.08 1.01 -34.39
N GLY A 146 -8.82 -0.05 -34.04
CA GLY A 146 -9.82 -0.02 -32.98
C GLY A 146 -9.23 0.29 -31.60
N THR A 147 -8.07 -0.29 -31.26
CA THR A 147 -7.39 0.02 -29.99
C THR A 147 -6.90 1.46 -29.96
N LYS A 148 -6.35 1.98 -31.07
CA LYS A 148 -5.94 3.39 -31.17
C LYS A 148 -7.12 4.34 -31.01
N PHE A 149 -8.26 4.04 -31.63
CA PHE A 149 -9.49 4.80 -31.48
C PHE A 149 -10.01 4.77 -30.04
N TRP A 150 -10.05 3.59 -29.41
CA TRP A 150 -10.38 3.44 -27.99
C TRP A 150 -9.45 4.26 -27.09
N MET A 151 -8.13 4.23 -27.32
CA MET A 151 -7.17 5.03 -26.55
C MET A 151 -7.44 6.54 -26.69
N ALA A 152 -7.80 7.00 -27.90
CA ALA A 152 -8.17 8.38 -28.14
C ALA A 152 -9.44 8.77 -27.36
N LEU A 153 -10.44 7.89 -27.33
CA LEU A 153 -11.64 8.08 -26.51
C LEU A 153 -11.31 8.12 -25.02
N VAL A 154 -10.52 7.17 -24.49
CA VAL A 154 -10.09 7.19 -23.09
C VAL A 154 -9.43 8.52 -22.75
N LYS A 155 -8.51 9.02 -23.59
CA LYS A 155 -7.85 10.32 -23.40
C LYS A 155 -8.84 11.49 -23.44
N LEU A 156 -9.79 11.48 -24.37
CA LEU A 156 -10.83 12.51 -24.47
C LEU A 156 -11.67 12.59 -23.20
N PHE A 157 -12.03 11.45 -22.61
CA PHE A 157 -12.83 11.37 -21.39
C PHE A 157 -12.00 11.46 -20.09
N SER A 158 -10.68 11.37 -20.14
CA SER A 158 -9.78 11.31 -18.98
C SER A 158 -9.29 12.67 -18.47
N GLY A 159 -10.01 13.77 -18.70
CA GLY A 159 -9.62 15.10 -18.20
C GLY A 159 -8.18 15.52 -18.58
N ARG A 160 -7.68 16.65 -18.06
CA ARG A 160 -6.33 17.16 -18.41
C ARG A 160 -5.31 17.12 -17.27
N LYS A 161 -5.75 17.15 -16.02
CA LYS A 161 -4.88 17.26 -14.84
C LYS A 161 -5.36 16.34 -13.71
N PRO A 162 -5.23 15.01 -13.87
CA PRO A 162 -5.64 14.10 -12.81
C PRO A 162 -4.75 14.25 -11.58
N MET A 163 -5.39 14.18 -10.41
CA MET A 163 -4.79 14.03 -9.09
C MET A 163 -4.72 12.52 -8.75
N LEU A 164 -4.01 12.17 -7.68
CA LEU A 164 -3.77 10.76 -7.29
C LEU A 164 -5.05 9.90 -7.30
N TYR A 165 -6.16 10.45 -6.80
CA TYR A 165 -7.44 9.73 -6.66
C TYR A 165 -8.48 10.09 -7.72
N SER A 166 -8.14 10.88 -8.75
CA SER A 166 -9.11 11.33 -9.76
C SER A 166 -9.85 10.19 -10.45
N PHE A 167 -9.17 9.07 -10.74
CA PHE A 167 -9.78 7.95 -11.46
C PHE A 167 -10.56 6.97 -10.57
N GLN A 168 -10.51 7.05 -9.23
CA GLN A 168 -11.03 5.99 -8.35
C GLN A 168 -12.53 5.70 -8.57
N THR A 169 -13.33 6.73 -8.84
CA THR A 169 -14.77 6.56 -9.10
C THR A 169 -15.09 6.07 -10.51
N SER A 170 -14.13 6.21 -11.44
CA SER A 170 -14.27 5.83 -12.85
C SER A 170 -13.64 4.48 -13.16
N LEU A 171 -12.85 3.91 -12.26
CA LEU A 171 -12.30 2.57 -12.43
C LEU A 171 -13.42 1.51 -12.44
N PRO A 172 -13.28 0.46 -13.28
CA PRO A 172 -14.21 -0.66 -13.28
C PRO A 172 -14.14 -1.44 -11.96
N ARG A 173 -15.21 -2.18 -11.66
CA ARG A 173 -15.19 -3.18 -10.59
C ARG A 173 -14.52 -4.44 -11.10
N LEU A 174 -13.85 -5.18 -10.22
CA LEU A 174 -13.27 -6.49 -10.56
C LEU A 174 -14.39 -7.42 -11.03
N PRO A 175 -14.29 -8.05 -12.22
CA PRO A 175 -15.30 -8.99 -12.69
C PRO A 175 -15.29 -10.28 -11.85
N VAL A 176 -16.46 -10.90 -11.71
CA VAL A 176 -16.58 -12.25 -11.13
C VAL A 176 -16.49 -13.26 -12.28
N PRO A 177 -15.44 -14.10 -12.35
CA PRO A 177 -15.28 -15.09 -13.42
C PRO A 177 -16.41 -16.12 -13.42
N ALA A 178 -16.62 -16.81 -14.54
CA ALA A 178 -17.52 -17.96 -14.55
C ALA A 178 -16.91 -19.14 -13.76
N VAL A 179 -17.74 -19.87 -13.01
CA VAL A 179 -17.31 -21.06 -12.24
C VAL A 179 -16.71 -22.10 -13.17
N LYS A 180 -17.36 -22.36 -14.33
CA LYS A 180 -16.87 -23.31 -15.33
C LYS A 180 -15.47 -22.97 -15.83
N ASP A 181 -15.21 -21.71 -16.17
CA ASP A 181 -13.89 -21.25 -16.64
C ASP A 181 -12.83 -21.40 -15.54
N THR A 182 -13.21 -21.08 -14.30
CA THR A 182 -12.31 -21.17 -13.13
C THR A 182 -11.92 -22.61 -12.84
N VAL A 183 -12.91 -23.51 -12.81
CA VAL A 183 -12.71 -24.94 -12.62
C VAL A 183 -11.88 -25.54 -13.76
N HIS A 184 -12.16 -25.17 -15.01
CA HIS A 184 -11.39 -25.63 -16.15
C HIS A 184 -9.91 -25.22 -16.04
N ARG A 185 -9.64 -23.94 -15.77
CA ARG A 185 -8.26 -23.44 -15.57
C ARG A 185 -7.58 -24.03 -14.34
N TYR A 186 -8.32 -24.27 -13.25
CA TYR A 186 -7.82 -24.99 -12.09
C TYR A 186 -7.32 -26.38 -12.48
N LEU A 187 -8.15 -27.16 -13.18
CA LEU A 187 -7.79 -28.50 -13.66
C LEU A 187 -6.57 -28.46 -14.59
N GLU A 188 -6.50 -27.51 -15.53
CA GLU A 188 -5.29 -27.32 -16.35
C GLU A 188 -4.03 -27.08 -15.49
N SER A 189 -4.16 -26.29 -14.42
CA SER A 189 -3.03 -25.90 -13.55
C SER A 189 -2.51 -27.04 -12.67
N VAL A 190 -3.38 -27.96 -12.26
CA VAL A 190 -2.99 -29.08 -11.38
C VAL A 190 -2.62 -30.34 -12.15
N ARG A 191 -2.94 -30.41 -13.45
CA ARG A 191 -2.60 -31.57 -14.29
C ARG A 191 -1.12 -32.00 -14.23
N PRO A 192 -0.11 -31.11 -14.26
CA PRO A 192 1.29 -31.55 -14.18
C PRO A 192 1.74 -31.97 -12.77
N LEU A 193 0.88 -31.84 -11.76
CA LEU A 193 1.18 -32.06 -10.35
C LEU A 193 0.52 -33.31 -9.76
N MET A 194 -0.35 -33.97 -10.52
CA MET A 194 -1.13 -35.13 -10.09
C MET A 194 -0.90 -36.28 -11.06
N ASP A 195 -0.97 -37.50 -10.54
CA ASP A 195 -1.06 -38.68 -11.40
C ASP A 195 -2.44 -38.82 -12.05
N ASP A 196 -2.62 -39.87 -12.87
CA ASP A 196 -3.87 -40.10 -13.62
C ASP A 196 -5.06 -40.49 -12.73
N GLU A 197 -4.83 -41.13 -11.59
CA GLU A 197 -5.89 -41.51 -10.67
C GLU A 197 -6.33 -40.31 -9.83
N GLU A 198 -5.37 -39.60 -9.24
CA GLU A 198 -5.59 -38.36 -8.50
C GLU A 198 -6.29 -37.31 -9.35
N PHE A 199 -5.84 -37.13 -10.60
CA PHE A 199 -6.44 -36.16 -11.52
C PHE A 199 -7.88 -36.54 -11.89
N ARG A 200 -8.17 -37.82 -12.14
CA ARG A 200 -9.55 -38.28 -12.43
C ARG A 200 -10.48 -38.04 -11.24
N ARG A 201 -10.00 -38.28 -10.01
CA ARG A 201 -10.76 -37.99 -8.79
C ARG A 201 -11.04 -36.50 -8.66
N MET A 202 -10.01 -35.66 -8.80
CA MET A 202 -10.13 -34.20 -8.72
C MET A 202 -11.04 -33.63 -9.81
N GLU A 203 -10.94 -34.16 -11.04
CA GLU A 203 -11.83 -33.80 -12.14
C GLU A 203 -13.30 -34.11 -11.81
N GLY A 204 -13.57 -35.27 -11.21
CA GLY A 204 -14.90 -35.64 -10.71
C GLY A 204 -15.44 -34.63 -9.69
N LEU A 205 -14.66 -34.32 -8.65
CA LEU A 205 -15.04 -33.34 -7.63
C LEU A 205 -15.27 -31.94 -8.21
N ALA A 206 -14.39 -31.51 -9.12
CA ALA A 206 -14.46 -30.18 -9.71
C ALA A 206 -15.68 -30.03 -10.66
N LYS A 207 -15.98 -31.07 -11.44
CA LYS A 207 -17.17 -31.11 -12.32
C LYS A 207 -18.47 -31.13 -11.51
N ASP A 208 -18.53 -31.95 -10.46
CA ASP A 208 -19.67 -31.98 -9.53
C ASP A 208 -19.89 -30.60 -8.89
N PHE A 209 -18.83 -29.99 -8.36
CA PHE A 209 -18.89 -28.63 -7.81
C PHE A 209 -19.39 -27.61 -8.84
N ALA A 210 -18.86 -27.64 -10.07
CA ALA A 210 -19.24 -26.69 -11.11
C ALA A 210 -20.72 -26.81 -11.54
N PHE A 211 -21.30 -28.00 -11.43
CA PHE A 211 -22.70 -28.27 -11.80
C PHE A 211 -23.66 -28.01 -10.64
N ASN A 212 -23.29 -28.41 -9.41
CA ASN A 212 -24.17 -28.40 -8.25
C ASN A 212 -23.96 -27.16 -7.36
N LEU A 213 -22.98 -27.20 -6.46
CA LEU A 213 -22.82 -26.18 -5.41
C LEU A 213 -22.30 -24.83 -5.93
N GLY A 214 -21.38 -24.86 -6.90
CA GLY A 214 -20.71 -23.69 -7.47
C GLY A 214 -21.67 -22.60 -7.96
N PRO A 215 -22.70 -22.89 -8.77
CA PRO A 215 -23.71 -21.91 -9.19
C PRO A 215 -24.43 -21.20 -8.04
N ARG A 216 -24.72 -21.91 -6.93
CA ARG A 216 -25.35 -21.33 -5.74
C ARG A 216 -24.40 -20.35 -5.05
N LEU A 217 -23.14 -20.75 -4.81
CA LEU A 217 -22.14 -19.87 -4.20
C LEU A 217 -21.86 -18.65 -5.08
N GLN A 218 -21.78 -18.86 -6.39
CA GLN A 218 -21.58 -17.81 -7.40
C GLN A 218 -22.69 -16.77 -7.40
N TRP A 219 -23.94 -17.17 -7.11
CA TRP A 219 -25.05 -16.22 -7.02
C TRP A 219 -24.83 -15.21 -5.89
N TYR A 220 -24.44 -15.66 -4.69
CA TYR A 220 -24.11 -14.76 -3.58
C TYR A 220 -22.87 -13.92 -3.86
N LEU A 221 -21.88 -14.46 -4.56
CA LEU A 221 -20.68 -13.72 -4.91
C LEU A 221 -20.98 -12.59 -5.92
N LYS A 222 -21.83 -12.87 -6.92
CA LYS A 222 -22.36 -11.86 -7.84
C LYS A 222 -23.16 -10.80 -7.08
N LEU A 223 -23.99 -11.21 -6.13
CA LEU A 223 -24.68 -10.29 -5.23
C LEU A 223 -23.63 -9.38 -4.57
N LYS A 224 -22.65 -9.90 -3.83
CA LYS A 224 -21.57 -9.09 -3.22
C LYS A 224 -20.90 -8.12 -4.21
N SER A 225 -20.63 -8.53 -5.45
CA SER A 225 -20.02 -7.67 -6.49
C SER A 225 -20.87 -6.44 -6.89
N TRP A 226 -22.19 -6.47 -6.65
CA TRP A 226 -23.08 -5.34 -6.93
C TRP A 226 -23.08 -4.29 -5.82
N TRP A 227 -22.90 -4.68 -4.56
CA TRP A 227 -22.88 -3.76 -3.40
C TRP A 227 -21.46 -3.35 -2.98
N ALA A 228 -20.48 -4.24 -3.11
CA ALA A 228 -19.10 -3.94 -2.78
C ALA A 228 -18.40 -3.13 -3.90
N THR A 229 -17.41 -2.33 -3.50
CA THR A 229 -16.46 -1.65 -4.41
C THR A 229 -15.59 -2.65 -5.15
N ASN A 230 -15.14 -3.68 -4.43
CA ASN A 230 -14.45 -4.85 -4.92
C ASN A 230 -14.91 -6.08 -4.12
N TYR A 231 -15.19 -7.22 -4.77
CA TYR A 231 -15.71 -8.40 -4.08
C TYR A 231 -14.63 -9.25 -3.40
N VAL A 232 -13.35 -8.92 -3.59
CA VAL A 232 -12.22 -9.69 -3.04
C VAL A 232 -11.53 -8.94 -1.90
N SER A 233 -11.31 -7.63 -2.04
CA SER A 233 -10.29 -6.92 -1.27
C SER A 233 -10.52 -6.88 0.23
N ASP A 234 -11.76 -6.72 0.69
CA ASP A 234 -12.11 -6.72 2.12
C ASP A 234 -11.89 -8.10 2.74
N TRP A 235 -12.38 -9.15 2.09
CA TRP A 235 -12.17 -10.53 2.53
C TRP A 235 -10.70 -10.96 2.44
N TRP A 236 -9.95 -10.49 1.44
CA TRP A 236 -8.53 -10.75 1.32
C TRP A 236 -7.74 -10.12 2.46
N GLU A 237 -8.01 -8.85 2.79
CA GLU A 237 -7.39 -8.16 3.94
C GLU A 237 -7.74 -8.88 5.26
N GLU A 238 -9.02 -9.19 5.46
CA GLU A 238 -9.51 -9.80 6.70
C GLU A 238 -9.01 -11.23 6.91
N TYR A 239 -9.31 -12.15 5.97
CA TYR A 239 -9.11 -13.58 6.20
C TYR A 239 -7.68 -14.05 5.99
N ILE A 240 -6.94 -13.44 5.05
CA ILE A 240 -5.56 -13.87 4.76
C ILE A 240 -4.56 -13.22 5.70
N TYR A 241 -4.76 -11.94 6.03
CA TYR A 241 -3.82 -11.22 6.87
C TYR A 241 -4.32 -11.07 8.30
N LEU A 242 -5.47 -10.43 8.50
CA LEU A 242 -5.87 -9.96 9.83
C LEU A 242 -6.36 -11.07 10.77
N ARG A 243 -6.88 -12.18 10.24
CA ARG A 243 -7.29 -13.35 11.04
C ARG A 243 -6.19 -14.39 11.23
N GLY A 244 -5.08 -14.30 10.49
CA GLY A 244 -3.89 -15.11 10.76
C GLY A 244 -3.39 -14.87 12.18
N ARG A 245 -3.18 -15.93 12.97
CA ARG A 245 -2.79 -15.85 14.40
C ARG A 245 -1.30 -16.10 14.66
N GLY A 246 -0.59 -16.63 13.67
CA GLY A 246 0.85 -16.85 13.74
C GLY A 246 1.66 -15.54 13.60
N PRO A 247 2.98 -15.61 13.81
CA PRO A 247 3.85 -14.45 13.80
C PRO A 247 3.94 -13.82 12.41
N ILE A 248 3.90 -12.48 12.31
CA ILE A 248 3.92 -11.78 11.01
C ILE A 248 5.32 -11.39 10.53
N MET A 249 6.31 -11.38 11.43
CA MET A 249 7.67 -10.90 11.18
C MET A 249 8.32 -11.48 9.92
N VAL A 250 8.25 -12.80 9.73
CA VAL A 250 8.80 -13.48 8.53
C VAL A 250 7.72 -14.11 7.65
N ASN A 251 6.58 -14.50 8.24
CA ASN A 251 5.52 -15.18 7.49
C ASN A 251 4.66 -14.23 6.64
N SER A 252 4.77 -12.91 6.84
CA SER A 252 3.95 -11.93 6.14
C SER A 252 4.71 -10.66 5.78
N ASN A 253 5.48 -10.07 6.69
CA ASN A 253 6.20 -8.82 6.42
C ASN A 253 7.27 -9.04 5.35
N TYR A 254 7.55 -7.98 4.59
CA TYR A 254 8.58 -7.98 3.55
C TYR A 254 9.52 -6.80 3.75
N PHE A 255 10.63 -6.79 3.01
CA PHE A 255 11.66 -5.76 3.16
C PHE A 255 12.06 -5.11 1.83
N ALA A 256 12.75 -3.97 1.92
CA ALA A 256 13.39 -3.31 0.80
C ALA A 256 14.81 -2.85 1.18
N MET A 257 15.78 -3.06 0.31
CA MET A 257 17.15 -2.57 0.46
C MET A 257 17.35 -1.20 -0.21
N ASP A 258 18.35 -0.44 0.22
CA ASP A 258 18.84 0.75 -0.48
C ASP A 258 19.75 0.41 -1.68
N PHE A 259 20.46 1.41 -2.19
CA PHE A 259 21.44 1.22 -3.26
C PHE A 259 22.57 0.27 -2.83
N LEU A 260 22.74 -0.85 -3.51
CA LEU A 260 23.80 -1.81 -3.19
C LEU A 260 25.21 -1.20 -3.32
N TYR A 261 25.45 -0.37 -4.33
CA TYR A 261 26.79 0.10 -4.71
C TYR A 261 27.11 1.53 -4.33
N LEU A 262 26.12 2.27 -3.84
CA LEU A 262 26.24 3.71 -3.58
C LEU A 262 25.96 3.96 -2.10
N SER A 263 26.92 4.57 -1.42
CA SER A 263 26.73 5.08 -0.06
C SER A 263 27.00 6.58 -0.05
N PRO A 264 25.97 7.43 -0.14
CA PRO A 264 26.16 8.88 -0.23
C PRO A 264 26.75 9.53 1.03
N THR A 265 26.65 8.89 2.20
CA THR A 265 27.38 9.25 3.42
C THR A 265 27.47 8.01 4.33
N THR A 266 28.49 7.94 5.17
CA THR A 266 28.63 6.92 6.22
C THR A 266 28.10 7.37 7.57
N LEU A 267 27.70 8.64 7.70
CA LEU A 267 27.16 9.20 8.94
C LEU A 267 25.69 8.79 9.10
N GLN A 268 25.42 7.91 10.06
CA GLN A 268 24.08 7.39 10.35
C GLN A 268 23.05 8.50 10.57
N ALA A 269 23.36 9.49 11.42
CA ALA A 269 22.46 10.60 11.73
C ALA A 269 22.16 11.47 10.50
N ALA A 270 23.18 11.77 9.69
CA ALA A 270 23.03 12.54 8.46
C ALA A 270 22.13 11.81 7.47
N ARG A 271 22.40 10.52 7.26
CA ARG A 271 21.62 9.69 6.36
C ARG A 271 20.15 9.63 6.77
N ALA A 272 19.91 9.38 8.06
CA ALA A 272 18.57 9.42 8.64
C ALA A 272 17.89 10.79 8.44
N GLY A 273 18.61 11.88 8.65
CA GLY A 273 18.11 13.26 8.47
C GLY A 273 17.52 13.52 7.09
N ASN A 274 18.28 13.21 6.04
CA ASN A 274 17.83 13.39 4.66
C ASN A 274 16.69 12.43 4.29
N VAL A 275 16.77 11.15 4.66
CA VAL A 275 15.76 10.14 4.27
C VAL A 275 14.43 10.37 4.96
N ILE A 276 14.45 10.67 6.27
CA ILE A 276 13.25 11.07 7.01
C ILE A 276 12.64 12.30 6.35
N HIS A 277 13.45 13.31 6.00
CA HIS A 277 12.94 14.50 5.29
C HIS A 277 12.32 14.16 3.94
N ALA A 278 12.96 13.31 3.12
CA ALA A 278 12.44 12.87 1.83
C ALA A 278 11.13 12.10 1.96
N ILE A 279 11.01 11.21 2.96
CA ILE A 279 9.75 10.53 3.30
C ILE A 279 8.65 11.55 3.66
N LEU A 280 8.98 12.61 4.41
CA LEU A 280 8.03 13.67 4.76
C LEU A 280 7.60 14.50 3.56
N LEU A 281 8.49 14.75 2.60
CA LEU A 281 8.15 15.39 1.33
C LEU A 281 7.19 14.52 0.51
N TYR A 282 7.43 13.22 0.46
CA TYR A 282 6.52 12.26 -0.16
C TYR A 282 5.15 12.27 0.52
N ARG A 283 5.12 12.16 1.86
CA ARG A 283 3.91 12.21 2.68
C ARG A 283 3.13 13.51 2.45
N LYS A 284 3.80 14.65 2.32
CA LYS A 284 3.19 15.94 2.00
C LYS A 284 2.54 15.94 0.61
N LYS A 285 3.21 15.40 -0.41
CA LYS A 285 2.65 15.25 -1.77
C LYS A 285 1.43 14.31 -1.75
N LEU A 286 1.51 13.22 -1.00
CA LEU A 286 0.40 12.26 -0.82
C LEU A 286 -0.81 12.92 -0.14
N ASP A 287 -0.61 13.62 0.98
CA ASP A 287 -1.67 14.32 1.72
C ASP A 287 -2.40 15.36 0.86
N ARG A 288 -1.69 15.95 -0.10
CA ARG A 288 -2.21 16.91 -1.08
C ARG A 288 -2.67 16.26 -2.38
N GLN A 289 -2.58 14.94 -2.50
CA GLN A 289 -2.90 14.16 -3.70
C GLN A 289 -2.15 14.64 -4.95
N GLU A 290 -0.96 15.21 -4.77
CA GLU A 290 -0.08 15.76 -5.81
C GLU A 290 0.77 14.67 -6.49
N ILE A 291 0.86 13.48 -5.88
CA ILE A 291 1.42 12.29 -6.54
C ILE A 291 0.57 11.98 -7.76
N LYS A 292 1.23 11.77 -8.91
CA LYS A 292 0.54 11.46 -10.15
C LYS A 292 -0.01 10.04 -10.12
N PRO A 293 -1.23 9.80 -10.63
CA PRO A 293 -1.71 8.43 -10.80
C PRO A 293 -0.79 7.68 -11.77
N ILE A 294 -0.58 6.40 -11.49
CA ILE A 294 0.18 5.53 -12.39
C ILE A 294 -0.69 5.20 -13.60
N LEU A 295 -0.16 5.43 -14.80
CA LEU A 295 -0.85 5.20 -16.07
C LEU A 295 -0.06 4.23 -16.95
N LEU A 296 -0.70 3.15 -17.42
CA LEU A 296 -0.15 2.24 -18.43
C LEU A 296 -0.36 2.77 -19.86
N MET A 297 0.31 2.15 -20.83
CA MET A 297 0.23 2.47 -22.26
C MET A 297 0.48 3.96 -22.58
N GLY A 298 1.60 4.51 -22.10
CA GLY A 298 1.99 5.89 -22.42
C GLY A 298 0.92 6.91 -22.00
N SER A 299 0.50 6.84 -20.74
CA SER A 299 -0.44 7.77 -20.11
C SER A 299 -1.93 7.61 -20.48
N THR A 300 -2.39 6.37 -20.68
CA THR A 300 -3.79 6.11 -21.10
C THR A 300 -4.61 5.39 -20.03
N VAL A 301 -4.13 4.27 -19.50
CA VAL A 301 -4.93 3.41 -18.62
C VAL A 301 -4.51 3.61 -17.15
N PRO A 302 -5.36 4.18 -16.29
CA PRO A 302 -5.02 4.41 -14.88
C PRO A 302 -5.03 3.12 -14.07
N LEU A 303 -4.16 3.06 -13.07
CA LEU A 303 -4.21 2.07 -12.00
C LEU A 303 -4.90 2.64 -10.75
N CYS A 304 -5.48 1.75 -9.95
CA CYS A 304 -6.01 2.07 -8.64
C CYS A 304 -4.91 2.58 -7.70
N SER A 305 -5.26 3.58 -6.90
CA SER A 305 -4.38 4.26 -5.96
C SER A 305 -4.84 4.10 -4.52
N ALA A 306 -5.90 3.34 -4.23
CA ALA A 306 -6.56 3.29 -2.92
C ALA A 306 -5.59 2.94 -1.77
N GLN A 307 -4.64 2.03 -2.00
CA GLN A 307 -3.66 1.59 -0.99
C GLN A 307 -2.77 2.73 -0.45
N TRP A 308 -2.57 3.81 -1.21
CA TRP A 308 -1.79 4.96 -0.72
C TRP A 308 -2.39 5.64 0.51
N GLU A 309 -3.71 5.53 0.72
CA GLU A 309 -4.39 6.18 1.83
C GLU A 309 -3.82 5.78 3.20
N ARG A 310 -3.44 4.50 3.34
CA ARG A 310 -3.01 3.91 4.61
C ARG A 310 -1.49 3.89 4.81
N MET A 311 -0.69 4.43 3.89
CA MET A 311 0.78 4.33 3.93
C MET A 311 1.42 4.90 5.21
N PHE A 312 0.88 6.00 5.72
CA PHE A 312 1.37 6.67 6.93
C PHE A 312 0.32 6.72 8.01
N ASN A 313 0.75 6.89 9.26
CA ASN A 313 -0.12 7.01 10.43
C ASN A 313 -1.00 5.77 10.66
N THR A 314 -0.52 4.62 10.22
CA THR A 314 -1.25 3.37 10.30
C THR A 314 -0.42 2.35 11.05
N SER A 315 -1.09 1.56 11.86
CA SER A 315 -0.52 0.37 12.51
C SER A 315 -1.56 -0.73 12.55
N ARG A 316 -1.09 -1.97 12.48
CA ARG A 316 -1.89 -3.16 12.75
C ARG A 316 -1.99 -3.36 14.26
N ILE A 317 -3.20 -3.45 14.78
CA ILE A 317 -3.48 -3.62 16.19
C ILE A 317 -3.85 -5.08 16.42
N PRO A 318 -3.14 -5.80 17.31
CA PRO A 318 -3.43 -7.20 17.60
C PRO A 318 -4.80 -7.35 18.27
N GLY A 319 -5.56 -8.36 17.86
CA GLY A 319 -6.76 -8.82 18.57
C GLY A 319 -6.67 -10.31 18.86
N GLU A 320 -7.56 -10.86 19.69
CA GLU A 320 -7.55 -12.30 19.98
C GLU A 320 -8.01 -13.12 18.77
N GLU A 321 -9.16 -12.78 18.18
CA GLU A 321 -9.70 -13.48 17.01
C GLU A 321 -9.25 -12.87 15.67
N SER A 322 -9.19 -11.54 15.61
CA SER A 322 -8.80 -10.78 14.42
C SER A 322 -8.09 -9.51 14.80
N ASP A 323 -7.05 -9.18 14.05
CA ASP A 323 -6.37 -7.89 14.14
C ASP A 323 -7.19 -6.81 13.42
N THR A 324 -6.83 -5.53 13.63
CA THR A 324 -7.44 -4.40 12.94
C THR A 324 -6.40 -3.41 12.45
N LEU A 325 -6.65 -2.75 11.32
CA LEU A 325 -5.80 -1.65 10.85
C LEU A 325 -6.30 -0.33 11.44
N GLN A 326 -5.52 0.25 12.36
CA GLN A 326 -5.78 1.58 12.88
C GLN A 326 -5.09 2.62 11.99
N HIS A 327 -5.87 3.44 11.29
CA HIS A 327 -5.37 4.61 10.56
C HIS A 327 -5.81 5.90 11.26
N VAL A 328 -4.86 6.74 11.66
CA VAL A 328 -5.15 8.03 12.29
C VAL A 328 -4.88 9.21 11.38
N LYS A 329 -5.72 10.24 11.50
CA LYS A 329 -5.56 11.48 10.76
C LYS A 329 -4.48 12.35 11.43
N ASP A 330 -3.59 12.91 10.60
CA ASP A 330 -2.73 14.03 10.97
C ASP A 330 -1.69 13.78 12.08
N SER A 331 -0.98 12.66 12.03
CA SER A 331 0.19 12.45 12.90
C SER A 331 1.30 13.48 12.66
N LYS A 332 1.92 13.98 13.74
CA LYS A 332 2.94 15.04 13.69
C LYS A 332 4.31 14.60 14.23
N HIS A 333 4.47 13.32 14.54
CA HIS A 333 5.70 12.77 15.09
C HIS A 333 6.04 11.42 14.43
N ILE A 334 7.29 11.02 14.58
CA ILE A 334 7.75 9.63 14.41
C ILE A 334 8.13 9.09 15.80
N VAL A 335 8.31 7.77 15.88
CA VAL A 335 9.02 7.14 16.99
C VAL A 335 10.30 6.55 16.45
N VAL A 336 11.40 6.79 17.17
CA VAL A 336 12.73 6.30 16.87
C VAL A 336 13.15 5.32 17.97
N TYR A 337 13.62 4.14 17.57
CA TYR A 337 14.23 3.15 18.43
C TYR A 337 15.76 3.19 18.28
N HIS A 338 16.48 3.18 19.40
CA HIS A 338 17.93 3.01 19.42
C HIS A 338 18.37 2.31 20.72
N LYS A 339 19.10 1.18 20.62
CA LYS A 339 19.63 0.41 21.75
C LYS A 339 18.60 0.24 22.90
N GLY A 340 17.47 -0.37 22.59
CA GLY A 340 16.44 -0.67 23.57
C GLY A 340 15.57 0.49 24.04
N ARG A 341 15.69 1.69 23.45
CA ARG A 341 15.02 2.90 23.93
C ARG A 341 14.18 3.54 22.85
N TYR A 342 13.02 4.06 23.23
CA TYR A 342 12.07 4.67 22.30
C TYR A 342 11.97 6.18 22.50
N PHE A 343 12.04 6.93 21.42
CA PHE A 343 12.01 8.39 21.43
C PHE A 343 10.92 8.91 20.51
N LYS A 344 10.05 9.77 21.05
CA LYS A 344 9.13 10.55 20.23
C LYS A 344 9.86 11.75 19.65
N VAL A 345 9.83 11.87 18.32
CA VAL A 345 10.45 13.00 17.61
C VAL A 345 9.39 13.75 16.81
N TRP A 346 9.24 15.05 17.10
CA TRP A 346 8.33 15.92 16.36
C TRP A 346 8.88 16.26 14.98
N LEU A 347 8.01 16.31 13.98
CA LEU A 347 8.40 16.50 12.57
C LEU A 347 8.29 17.96 12.11
N TYR A 348 7.72 18.82 12.97
CA TYR A 348 7.39 20.20 12.63
C TYR A 348 7.86 21.16 13.73
N HIS A 349 8.34 22.33 13.31
CA HIS A 349 8.69 23.46 14.16
C HIS A 349 8.33 24.75 13.40
N ASP A 350 7.78 25.76 14.07
CA ASP A 350 7.32 27.02 13.44
C ASP A 350 6.37 26.83 12.24
N GLY A 351 5.49 25.83 12.30
CA GLY A 351 4.54 25.52 11.23
C GLY A 351 5.16 24.93 9.96
N ARG A 352 6.48 24.72 9.91
CA ARG A 352 7.18 24.06 8.81
C ARG A 352 7.67 22.67 9.21
N LEU A 353 7.98 21.85 8.20
CA LEU A 353 8.73 20.62 8.42
C LEU A 353 10.13 20.96 8.94
N LEU A 354 10.68 20.10 9.81
CA LEU A 354 12.09 20.15 10.15
C LEU A 354 12.94 19.95 8.89
N LYS A 355 14.02 20.73 8.76
CA LYS A 355 15.00 20.62 7.69
C LYS A 355 15.89 19.39 7.92
N PRO A 356 16.56 18.85 6.88
CA PRO A 356 17.41 17.69 7.04
C PRO A 356 18.46 17.81 8.15
N ARG A 357 19.21 18.93 8.21
CA ARG A 357 20.21 19.16 9.26
C ARG A 357 19.62 19.24 10.68
N GLU A 358 18.39 19.71 10.82
CA GLU A 358 17.68 19.72 12.11
C GLU A 358 17.23 18.31 12.51
N ILE A 359 16.79 17.47 11.55
CA ILE A 359 16.43 16.07 11.82
C ILE A 359 17.68 15.28 12.17
N GLU A 360 18.77 15.47 11.43
CA GLU A 360 20.08 14.90 11.75
C GLU A 360 20.50 15.23 13.19
N GLN A 361 20.39 16.50 13.60
CA GLN A 361 20.67 16.91 14.98
C GLN A 361 19.83 16.14 16.01
N GLN A 362 18.56 15.86 15.71
CA GLN A 362 17.70 15.05 16.58
C GLN A 362 18.14 13.59 16.64
N MET A 363 18.54 13.01 15.50
CA MET A 363 19.03 11.63 15.45
C MET A 363 20.36 11.51 16.19
N GLN A 364 21.26 12.49 16.04
CA GLN A 364 22.53 12.52 16.76
C GLN A 364 22.31 12.59 18.28
N ARG A 365 21.37 13.43 18.75
CA ARG A 365 20.97 13.46 20.17
C ARG A 365 20.48 12.11 20.71
N ILE A 366 19.85 11.28 19.87
CA ILE A 366 19.40 9.93 20.24
C ILE A 366 20.56 8.94 20.25
N LEU A 367 21.49 9.05 19.28
CA LEU A 367 22.69 8.21 19.23
C LEU A 367 23.65 8.49 20.39
N ASP A 368 23.74 9.75 20.81
CA ASP A 368 24.58 10.21 21.92
C ASP A 368 23.94 9.98 23.31
N ASP A 369 22.66 9.61 23.38
CA ASP A 369 21.99 9.30 24.63
C ASP A 369 22.56 8.00 25.20
N ASP A 370 23.05 8.05 26.44
CA ASP A 370 23.69 6.96 27.19
C ASP A 370 22.81 6.43 28.33
N SER A 371 21.55 6.89 28.43
CA SER A 371 20.64 6.42 29.47
C SER A 371 20.27 4.95 29.28
N GLU A 372 20.15 4.19 30.36
CA GLU A 372 19.74 2.78 30.28
C GLU A 372 18.25 2.64 29.89
N PRO A 373 17.85 1.58 29.16
CA PRO A 373 16.45 1.24 28.95
C PRO A 373 15.76 0.91 30.29
N GLN A 374 14.46 1.20 30.40
CA GLN A 374 13.66 0.74 31.54
C GLN A 374 13.56 -0.79 31.53
N ALA A 375 13.30 -1.41 32.69
CA ALA A 375 13.13 -2.86 32.78
C ALA A 375 12.06 -3.35 31.78
N GLY A 376 12.41 -4.34 30.95
CA GLY A 376 11.57 -4.86 29.87
C GLY A 376 11.47 -3.98 28.61
N GLU A 377 11.96 -2.74 28.61
CA GLU A 377 11.84 -1.81 27.48
C GLU A 377 12.65 -2.30 26.27
N GLU A 378 13.86 -2.81 26.51
CA GLU A 378 14.79 -3.17 25.43
C GLU A 378 14.18 -4.14 24.42
N LYS A 379 13.50 -5.16 24.93
CA LYS A 379 12.92 -6.24 24.13
C LYS A 379 11.44 -6.05 23.85
N LEU A 380 10.85 -4.92 24.21
CA LEU A 380 9.41 -4.68 24.15
C LEU A 380 8.79 -5.00 22.77
N ALA A 381 9.48 -4.64 21.68
CA ALA A 381 8.95 -4.89 20.33
C ALA A 381 8.87 -6.38 19.96
N ALA A 382 9.48 -7.29 20.72
CA ALA A 382 9.34 -8.74 20.53
C ALA A 382 7.88 -9.19 20.60
N LEU A 383 7.03 -8.46 21.34
CA LEU A 383 5.58 -8.69 21.34
C LEU A 383 4.98 -8.56 19.94
N THR A 384 5.50 -7.66 19.10
CA THR A 384 5.02 -7.51 17.70
C THR A 384 5.59 -8.57 16.76
N ALA A 385 6.67 -9.25 17.17
CA ALA A 385 7.39 -10.24 16.39
C ALA A 385 6.85 -11.67 16.56
N GLY A 386 6.35 -11.99 17.76
CA GLY A 386 5.78 -13.29 18.11
C GLY A 386 4.31 -13.47 17.67
N ASP A 387 3.64 -14.43 18.30
CA ASP A 387 2.23 -14.77 18.01
C ASP A 387 1.27 -13.63 18.33
N ARG A 388 0.17 -13.54 17.56
CA ARG A 388 -0.77 -12.41 17.64
C ARG A 388 -1.60 -12.40 18.92
N VAL A 389 -1.98 -13.57 19.41
CA VAL A 389 -2.87 -13.70 20.59
C VAL A 389 -2.16 -13.33 21.89
N PRO A 390 -0.94 -13.82 22.19
CA PRO A 390 -0.16 -13.33 23.33
C PRO A 390 0.04 -11.81 23.30
N TRP A 391 0.33 -11.25 22.13
CA TRP A 391 0.45 -9.80 21.97
C TRP A 391 -0.86 -9.07 22.27
N ALA A 392 -1.99 -9.53 21.72
CA ALA A 392 -3.30 -8.94 21.99
C ALA A 392 -3.62 -8.90 23.50
N LYS A 393 -3.39 -10.00 24.20
CA LYS A 393 -3.62 -10.13 25.65
C LYS A 393 -2.69 -9.23 26.45
N ALA A 394 -1.39 -9.22 26.13
CA ALA A 394 -0.42 -8.34 26.80
C ALA A 394 -0.76 -6.86 26.58
N ARG A 395 -1.12 -6.48 25.35
CA ARG A 395 -1.57 -5.13 25.01
C ARG A 395 -2.76 -4.69 25.86
N GLN A 396 -3.75 -5.55 26.02
CA GLN A 396 -4.94 -5.27 26.83
C GLN A 396 -4.60 -5.18 28.33
N ALA A 397 -3.79 -6.09 28.86
CA ALA A 397 -3.48 -6.16 30.28
C ALA A 397 -2.54 -5.02 30.74
N TYR A 398 -1.49 -4.73 29.98
CA TYR A 398 -0.37 -3.90 30.44
C TYR A 398 -0.26 -2.55 29.72
N PHE A 399 -0.83 -2.40 28.52
CA PHE A 399 -0.66 -1.19 27.69
C PHE A 399 -1.95 -0.40 27.45
N SER A 400 -3.02 -0.73 28.19
CA SER A 400 -4.33 -0.09 28.05
C SER A 400 -4.51 1.17 28.91
N HIS A 401 -3.64 1.42 29.90
CA HIS A 401 -3.74 2.55 30.82
C HIS A 401 -2.37 3.20 31.13
N GLY A 402 -2.39 4.35 31.83
CA GLY A 402 -1.19 4.96 32.42
C GLY A 402 -0.12 5.40 31.41
N LYS A 403 1.16 5.29 31.83
CA LYS A 403 2.32 5.66 31.01
C LYS A 403 2.46 4.76 29.79
N ASN A 404 2.25 3.46 29.95
CA ASN A 404 2.32 2.47 28.87
C ASN A 404 1.35 2.80 27.73
N LYS A 405 0.11 3.17 28.05
CA LYS A 405 -0.86 3.61 27.04
C LYS A 405 -0.39 4.86 26.29
N GLN A 406 0.12 5.87 27.00
CA GLN A 406 0.62 7.09 26.37
C GLN A 406 1.79 6.81 25.42
N SER A 407 2.71 5.94 25.83
CA SER A 407 3.88 5.55 25.04
C SER A 407 3.49 4.66 23.85
N LEU A 408 2.64 3.65 24.06
CA LEU A 408 2.14 2.79 22.97
C LEU A 408 1.30 3.61 21.96
N ASP A 409 0.45 4.53 22.43
CA ASP A 409 -0.27 5.47 21.56
C ASP A 409 0.71 6.31 20.72
N ALA A 410 1.86 6.70 21.27
CA ALA A 410 2.87 7.42 20.50
C ALA A 410 3.46 6.54 19.38
N VAL A 411 3.72 5.26 19.64
CA VAL A 411 4.21 4.30 18.63
C VAL A 411 3.16 4.03 17.55
N GLU A 412 1.95 3.63 17.96
CA GLU A 412 0.86 3.25 17.07
C GLU A 412 0.40 4.43 16.19
N LYS A 413 0.39 5.66 16.74
CA LYS A 413 -0.03 6.87 16.01
C LYS A 413 1.11 7.59 15.30
N ALA A 414 2.36 7.14 15.40
CA ALA A 414 3.49 7.72 14.67
C ALA A 414 3.24 7.74 13.16
N ALA A 415 3.83 8.69 12.43
CA ALA A 415 3.72 8.74 10.97
C ALA A 415 4.31 7.48 10.32
N PHE A 416 5.44 7.02 10.83
CA PHE A 416 6.14 5.77 10.56
C PHE A 416 7.11 5.51 11.72
N PHE A 417 7.71 4.33 11.76
CA PHE A 417 8.68 3.94 12.80
C PHE A 417 10.10 4.01 12.24
N VAL A 418 11.08 4.34 13.07
CA VAL A 418 12.49 4.41 12.68
C VAL A 418 13.33 3.59 13.65
N THR A 419 14.25 2.78 13.13
CA THR A 419 15.30 2.15 13.92
C THR A 419 16.65 2.73 13.51
N LEU A 420 17.37 3.29 14.47
CA LEU A 420 18.80 3.56 14.37
C LEU A 420 19.53 2.35 14.92
N ASP A 421 20.00 1.48 14.03
CA ASP A 421 20.65 0.23 14.39
C ASP A 421 22.13 0.47 14.72
N ASP A 422 22.70 -0.29 15.66
CA ASP A 422 24.07 -0.12 16.14
C ASP A 422 25.07 -1.07 15.48
N ILE A 423 24.62 -1.87 14.52
CA ILE A 423 25.44 -2.74 13.68
C ILE A 423 25.69 -2.15 12.29
N ASP A 424 26.75 -2.61 11.64
CA ASP A 424 27.03 -2.34 10.23
C ASP A 424 26.41 -3.42 9.35
N GLN A 425 25.76 -3.01 8.26
CA GLN A 425 25.18 -3.93 7.28
C GLN A 425 25.42 -3.45 5.86
N GLY A 426 24.97 -4.23 4.86
CA GLY A 426 25.01 -3.88 3.45
C GLY A 426 25.99 -4.72 2.64
N TYR A 427 25.94 -4.53 1.32
CA TYR A 427 26.78 -5.25 0.38
C TYR A 427 28.27 -4.96 0.60
N ARG A 428 29.06 -6.04 0.76
CA ARG A 428 30.52 -6.04 0.84
C ARG A 428 31.10 -6.78 -0.37
N LYS A 429 32.04 -6.17 -1.09
CA LYS A 429 32.63 -6.76 -2.31
C LYS A 429 33.50 -7.99 -2.01
N ASP A 430 34.15 -8.00 -0.85
CA ASP A 430 34.99 -9.09 -0.34
C ASP A 430 34.18 -10.31 0.10
N ASP A 431 32.88 -10.14 0.39
CA ASP A 431 31.98 -11.20 0.85
C ASP A 431 30.55 -10.98 0.30
N PRO A 432 30.35 -11.05 -1.03
CA PRO A 432 29.16 -10.53 -1.68
C PRO A 432 27.87 -11.28 -1.32
N VAL A 433 27.95 -12.60 -1.13
CA VAL A 433 26.78 -13.44 -0.83
C VAL A 433 26.39 -13.29 0.64
N ARG A 434 27.29 -13.62 1.58
CA ARG A 434 26.95 -13.61 3.01
C ARG A 434 26.63 -12.20 3.51
N SER A 435 27.24 -11.16 2.94
CA SER A 435 26.88 -9.77 3.29
C SER A 435 25.47 -9.40 2.83
N LEU A 436 25.01 -9.85 1.66
CA LEU A 436 23.62 -9.64 1.22
C LEU A 436 22.63 -10.45 2.04
N ASP A 437 22.98 -11.69 2.37
CA ASP A 437 22.14 -12.56 3.19
C ASP A 437 21.95 -11.97 4.59
N ALA A 438 23.04 -11.56 5.24
CA ALA A 438 23.00 -10.89 6.53
C ALA A 438 22.22 -9.57 6.46
N TYR A 439 22.38 -8.81 5.38
CA TYR A 439 21.66 -7.56 5.19
C TYR A 439 20.15 -7.78 5.06
N ALA A 440 19.72 -8.74 4.22
CA ALA A 440 18.33 -9.11 4.06
C ALA A 440 17.71 -9.59 5.37
N LYS A 441 18.38 -10.50 6.07
CA LYS A 441 17.98 -11.01 7.40
C LYS A 441 17.81 -9.88 8.42
N SER A 442 18.74 -8.92 8.43
CA SER A 442 18.67 -7.76 9.32
C SER A 442 17.50 -6.81 8.99
N LEU A 443 17.09 -6.72 7.73
CA LEU A 443 15.93 -5.93 7.30
C LEU A 443 14.59 -6.64 7.54
N ILE A 444 14.53 -7.97 7.39
CA ILE A 444 13.30 -8.74 7.56
C ILE A 444 12.97 -9.02 9.03
N HIS A 445 13.93 -9.48 9.85
CA HIS A 445 13.67 -9.85 11.24
C HIS A 445 14.59 -9.14 12.26
N GLY A 446 15.73 -8.59 11.85
CA GLY A 446 16.65 -7.90 12.76
C GLY A 446 17.04 -8.81 13.94
N ARG A 447 17.01 -8.26 15.16
CA ARG A 447 17.17 -9.02 16.42
C ARG A 447 15.84 -9.50 17.00
N CYS A 448 14.75 -9.47 16.22
CA CYS A 448 13.39 -9.82 16.62
C CYS A 448 12.73 -8.88 17.65
N TYR A 449 13.42 -7.84 18.13
CA TYR A 449 12.88 -6.85 19.06
C TYR A 449 13.23 -5.40 18.71
N ASP A 450 14.04 -5.17 17.69
CA ASP A 450 14.54 -3.86 17.28
C ASP A 450 13.78 -3.26 16.08
N ARG A 451 12.59 -3.81 15.78
CA ARG A 451 11.66 -3.33 14.75
C ARG A 451 10.25 -3.33 15.34
N TRP A 452 9.40 -2.40 14.88
CA TRP A 452 7.97 -2.44 15.20
C TRP A 452 7.21 -3.08 14.04
N PHE A 453 7.05 -4.40 14.06
CA PHE A 453 6.54 -5.18 12.92
C PHE A 453 5.08 -4.89 12.56
N ASP A 454 4.32 -4.31 13.50
CA ASP A 454 2.94 -3.88 13.30
C ASP A 454 2.81 -2.54 12.55
N LYS A 455 3.91 -1.79 12.37
CA LYS A 455 3.87 -0.51 11.65
C LYS A 455 3.81 -0.76 10.15
N THR A 456 3.07 0.07 9.41
CA THR A 456 3.02 -0.04 7.94
C THR A 456 4.38 -0.16 7.29
N PHE A 457 5.35 0.59 7.82
CA PHE A 457 6.75 0.30 7.61
C PHE A 457 7.63 0.85 8.74
N THR A 458 8.78 0.22 8.93
CA THR A 458 9.90 0.68 9.76
C THR A 458 11.07 1.05 8.85
N LEU A 459 11.54 2.30 8.93
CA LEU A 459 12.80 2.72 8.32
C LEU A 459 13.96 2.27 9.21
N ILE A 460 14.89 1.53 8.66
CA ILE A 460 16.06 1.02 9.37
C ILE A 460 17.28 1.74 8.83
N VAL A 461 18.07 2.36 9.70
CA VAL A 461 19.33 3.03 9.34
C VAL A 461 20.44 2.42 10.19
N PHE A 462 21.37 1.74 9.53
CA PHE A 462 22.52 1.08 10.14
C PHE A 462 23.64 2.07 10.50
N LYS A 463 24.55 1.65 11.37
CA LYS A 463 25.64 2.49 11.89
C LYS A 463 26.54 3.06 10.80
N ASN A 464 26.79 2.30 9.75
CA ASN A 464 27.56 2.73 8.57
C ASN A 464 26.76 3.55 7.53
N GLY A 465 25.53 3.96 7.84
CA GLY A 465 24.68 4.76 6.94
C GLY A 465 23.94 3.97 5.85
N ARG A 466 24.05 2.63 5.83
CA ARG A 466 23.14 1.79 5.02
C ARG A 466 21.73 1.84 5.57
N MET A 467 20.74 1.60 4.72
CA MET A 467 19.34 1.65 5.14
C MET A 467 18.43 0.69 4.39
N GLY A 468 17.29 0.39 4.99
CA GLY A 468 16.20 -0.29 4.28
C GLY A 468 14.88 -0.11 4.98
N LEU A 469 13.89 -0.85 4.50
CA LEU A 469 12.54 -0.87 5.07
C LEU A 469 12.17 -2.29 5.49
N ASN A 470 11.46 -2.41 6.61
CA ASN A 470 10.55 -3.52 6.89
C ASN A 470 9.11 -3.02 6.69
N ALA A 471 8.22 -3.81 6.10
CA ALA A 471 6.85 -3.39 5.81
C ALA A 471 5.82 -4.46 6.20
N GLU A 472 4.79 -4.05 6.93
CA GLU A 472 3.62 -4.87 7.25
C GLU A 472 2.75 -5.03 6.00
N HIS A 473 2.31 -6.26 5.69
CA HIS A 473 1.74 -6.58 4.38
C HIS A 473 0.22 -6.42 4.28
N SER A 474 -0.52 -6.41 5.38
CA SER A 474 -1.99 -6.45 5.31
C SER A 474 -2.60 -5.25 4.58
N TRP A 475 -2.05 -4.05 4.79
CA TRP A 475 -2.62 -2.79 4.28
C TRP A 475 -2.33 -2.51 2.78
N ALA A 476 -1.27 -3.07 2.21
CA ALA A 476 -0.88 -2.83 0.82
C ALA A 476 0.01 -3.90 0.21
N ASP A 477 0.12 -3.88 -1.11
CA ASP A 477 1.03 -4.74 -1.86
C ASP A 477 2.38 -4.04 -2.08
N ALA A 478 3.45 -4.81 -2.24
CA ALA A 478 4.83 -4.33 -2.32
C ALA A 478 5.09 -3.15 -3.29
N PRO A 479 4.47 -3.06 -4.49
CA PRO A 479 4.69 -1.93 -5.41
C PRO A 479 4.34 -0.55 -4.82
N ILE A 480 3.47 -0.50 -3.80
CA ILE A 480 3.08 0.75 -3.12
C ILE A 480 4.25 1.28 -2.29
N VAL A 481 4.89 0.40 -1.51
CA VAL A 481 6.09 0.72 -0.73
C VAL A 481 7.29 0.95 -1.65
N GLY A 482 7.42 0.16 -2.73
CA GLY A 482 8.46 0.35 -3.76
C GLY A 482 8.42 1.75 -4.37
N HIS A 483 7.24 2.28 -4.71
CA HIS A 483 7.12 3.64 -5.22
C HIS A 483 7.55 4.70 -4.18
N LEU A 484 7.21 4.52 -2.90
CA LEU A 484 7.73 5.41 -1.85
C LEU A 484 9.25 5.36 -1.83
N TRP A 485 9.81 4.16 -1.78
CA TRP A 485 11.23 3.93 -1.60
C TRP A 485 12.08 4.45 -2.75
N GLU A 486 11.68 4.17 -4.00
CA GLU A 486 12.34 4.72 -5.19
C GLU A 486 12.31 6.26 -5.20
N ASN A 487 11.19 6.88 -4.82
CA ASN A 487 11.10 8.34 -4.78
C ASN A 487 12.00 8.93 -3.69
N VAL A 488 12.04 8.30 -2.51
CA VAL A 488 12.86 8.72 -1.37
C VAL A 488 14.35 8.64 -1.72
N MET A 489 14.81 7.51 -2.25
CA MET A 489 16.20 7.32 -2.67
C MET A 489 16.61 8.31 -3.77
N ALA A 490 15.71 8.56 -4.74
CA ALA A 490 15.97 9.54 -5.79
C ALA A 490 16.05 10.97 -5.24
N THR A 491 15.08 11.40 -4.44
CA THR A 491 15.05 12.75 -3.85
C THR A 491 16.23 12.98 -2.91
N GLU A 492 16.59 12.00 -2.10
CA GLU A 492 17.76 12.09 -1.24
C GLU A 492 19.04 12.32 -2.04
N TYR A 493 19.31 11.47 -3.03
CA TYR A 493 20.57 11.51 -3.77
C TYR A 493 20.64 12.67 -4.76
N LEU A 494 19.55 12.94 -5.49
CA LEU A 494 19.53 13.90 -6.59
C LEU A 494 19.12 15.32 -6.17
N GLU A 495 18.32 15.48 -5.11
CA GLU A 495 17.78 16.80 -4.71
C GLU A 495 18.40 17.32 -3.40
N LEU A 496 18.46 16.48 -2.35
CA LEU A 496 18.95 16.93 -1.03
C LEU A 496 20.48 16.93 -0.97
N GLY A 497 21.10 15.78 -1.22
CA GLY A 497 22.56 15.59 -1.15
C GLY A 497 23.17 15.87 0.23
N TYR A 498 24.49 15.83 0.29
CA TYR A 498 25.28 15.98 1.52
C TYR A 498 26.37 17.05 1.31
N SER A 499 26.89 17.61 2.40
CA SER A 499 28.11 18.46 2.38
C SER A 499 29.37 17.60 2.23
N GLU A 500 30.52 18.24 2.03
CA GLU A 500 31.82 17.56 1.83
C GLU A 500 32.23 16.70 3.03
N ASP A 501 31.82 17.09 4.24
CA ASP A 501 32.00 16.35 5.50
C ASP A 501 30.95 15.26 5.72
N GLY A 502 30.05 15.02 4.76
CA GLY A 502 29.05 13.95 4.79
C GLY A 502 27.77 14.28 5.57
N HIS A 503 27.65 15.47 6.12
CA HIS A 503 26.47 15.93 6.86
C HIS A 503 25.31 16.38 5.95
N CYS A 504 24.11 16.52 6.50
CA CYS A 504 23.00 17.15 5.77
C CYS A 504 23.31 18.61 5.48
N LYS A 505 22.96 19.09 4.28
CA LYS A 505 23.09 20.51 3.95
C LYS A 505 22.14 21.39 4.80
N GLY A 506 22.61 22.58 5.13
CA GLY A 506 21.90 23.59 5.93
C GLY A 506 22.42 23.69 7.36
N ASP A 507 21.72 24.46 8.19
CA ASP A 507 22.16 24.80 9.55
C ASP A 507 21.37 24.05 10.63
N THR A 508 22.01 23.81 11.77
CA THR A 508 21.34 23.33 12.99
C THR A 508 20.49 24.43 13.63
N ASN A 509 19.54 24.06 14.48
CA ASN A 509 18.71 25.01 15.19
C ASN A 509 18.50 24.54 16.63
N GLN A 510 19.03 25.29 17.61
CA GLN A 510 18.96 24.89 19.01
C GLN A 510 17.55 25.02 19.63
N ASN A 511 16.66 25.78 18.99
CA ASN A 511 15.31 26.05 19.50
C ASN A 511 14.29 24.97 19.12
N ILE A 512 14.69 23.97 18.32
CA ILE A 512 13.78 22.86 17.98
C ILE A 512 13.54 21.96 19.20
N PRO A 513 12.32 21.40 19.36
CA PRO A 513 12.04 20.44 20.42
C PRO A 513 13.05 19.30 20.42
N ILE A 514 13.53 18.89 21.58
CA ILE A 514 14.40 17.72 21.74
C ILE A 514 13.59 16.42 21.64
N PRO A 515 14.21 15.28 21.29
CA PRO A 515 13.57 13.97 21.33
C PRO A 515 13.07 13.68 22.75
N THR A 516 11.86 13.16 22.88
CA THR A 516 11.28 12.79 24.20
C THR A 516 11.35 11.28 24.39
N LYS A 517 12.16 10.80 25.34
CA LYS A 517 12.20 9.37 25.70
C LYS A 517 10.83 8.92 26.23
N LEU A 518 10.30 7.85 25.65
CA LEU A 518 9.04 7.25 26.08
C LEU A 518 9.23 6.57 27.44
N GLN A 519 8.13 6.49 28.20
CA GLN A 519 8.15 6.00 29.59
C GLN A 519 7.29 4.75 29.68
N TRP A 520 7.80 3.73 30.35
CA TRP A 520 7.19 2.42 30.45
C TRP A 520 7.21 1.91 31.89
N GLU A 521 6.14 1.24 32.28
CA GLU A 521 5.99 0.55 33.56
C GLU A 521 5.66 -0.91 33.22
N ILE A 522 6.69 -1.71 32.95
CA ILE A 522 6.55 -3.08 32.47
C ILE A 522 6.77 -4.03 33.65
N PRO A 523 5.72 -4.56 34.29
CA PRO A 523 5.86 -5.45 35.43
C PRO A 523 6.47 -6.80 35.01
N GLU A 524 7.02 -7.55 35.96
CA GLU A 524 7.74 -8.82 35.70
C GLU A 524 6.91 -9.81 34.89
N GLU A 525 5.61 -9.92 35.15
CA GLU A 525 4.71 -10.80 34.40
C GLU A 525 4.61 -10.41 32.92
N CYS A 526 4.66 -9.11 32.61
CA CYS A 526 4.70 -8.65 31.22
C CYS A 526 6.07 -8.93 30.58
N GLN A 527 7.16 -8.82 31.36
CA GLN A 527 8.51 -9.15 30.88
C GLN A 527 8.62 -10.63 30.51
N GLU A 528 7.99 -11.53 31.27
CA GLU A 528 7.92 -12.96 30.89
C GLU A 528 7.23 -13.17 29.54
N VAL A 529 6.13 -12.43 29.26
CA VAL A 529 5.45 -12.52 27.97
C VAL A 529 6.34 -11.99 26.84
N ILE A 530 7.09 -10.91 27.09
CA ILE A 530 8.07 -10.36 26.14
C ILE A 530 9.14 -11.41 25.80
N GLU A 531 9.74 -12.06 26.81
CA GLU A 531 10.78 -13.07 26.61
C GLU A 531 10.26 -14.34 25.91
N ARG A 532 9.02 -14.76 26.20
CA ARG A 532 8.37 -15.87 25.48
C ARG A 532 8.15 -15.53 24.02
N SER A 533 7.61 -14.34 23.72
CA SER A 533 7.43 -13.87 22.34
C SER A 533 8.77 -13.74 21.61
N LEU A 534 9.81 -13.27 22.30
CA LEU A 534 11.16 -13.20 21.75
C LEU A 534 11.72 -14.59 21.43
N SER A 535 11.55 -15.56 22.33
CA SER A 535 12.00 -16.94 22.10
C SER A 535 11.33 -17.56 20.87
N THR A 536 10.01 -17.37 20.69
CA THR A 536 9.29 -17.79 19.49
C THR A 536 9.82 -17.09 18.24
N ALA A 537 10.07 -15.78 18.32
CA ALA A 537 10.54 -15.01 17.19
C ALA A 537 11.98 -15.37 16.78
N ILE A 538 12.87 -15.61 17.73
CA ILE A 538 14.26 -16.06 17.48
C ILE A 538 14.24 -17.43 16.82
N ALA A 539 13.50 -18.40 17.37
CA ALA A 539 13.39 -19.73 16.78
C ALA A 539 12.90 -19.67 15.32
N LEU A 540 11.94 -18.77 15.05
CA LEU A 540 11.43 -18.54 13.70
C LEU A 540 12.44 -17.83 12.79
N ALA A 541 13.23 -16.89 13.30
CA ALA A 541 14.26 -16.20 12.53
C ALA A 541 15.46 -17.09 12.21
N ASP A 542 15.85 -17.96 13.14
CA ASP A 542 16.94 -18.92 12.97
C ASP A 542 16.60 -19.99 11.92
N ASP A 543 15.32 -20.31 11.74
CA ASP A 543 14.79 -21.23 10.72
C ASP A 543 14.66 -20.58 9.32
N VAL A 544 14.95 -19.28 9.18
CA VAL A 544 14.95 -18.61 7.87
C VAL A 544 16.31 -18.77 7.20
N ASP A 545 16.36 -19.53 6.12
CA ASP A 545 17.47 -19.50 5.17
C ASP A 545 17.29 -18.37 4.15
N PHE A 546 18.40 -17.71 3.82
CA PHE A 546 18.41 -16.63 2.84
C PHE A 546 19.64 -16.74 1.97
N HIS A 547 19.45 -16.66 0.66
CA HIS A 547 20.54 -16.66 -0.31
C HIS A 547 20.27 -15.64 -1.42
N SER A 548 21.08 -14.60 -1.46
CA SER A 548 21.03 -13.50 -2.42
C SER A 548 22.38 -13.26 -3.04
N PHE A 549 22.39 -13.17 -4.35
CA PHE A 549 23.59 -12.93 -5.13
C PHE A 549 23.30 -11.98 -6.28
N PHE A 550 24.36 -11.34 -6.75
CA PHE A 550 24.28 -10.45 -7.90
C PHE A 550 24.46 -11.25 -9.19
N PHE A 551 23.53 -11.10 -10.13
CA PHE A 551 23.64 -11.66 -11.46
C PHE A 551 23.95 -10.53 -12.46
N ASP A 552 25.19 -10.50 -12.95
CA ASP A 552 25.73 -9.39 -13.76
C ASP A 552 26.04 -9.76 -15.21
N THR A 553 25.89 -11.04 -15.56
CA THR A 553 26.22 -11.55 -16.89
C THR A 553 25.34 -10.93 -17.98
N PHE A 554 24.05 -10.72 -17.68
CA PHE A 554 23.12 -10.00 -18.54
C PHE A 554 21.88 -9.55 -17.74
N GLY A 555 21.03 -8.74 -18.37
CA GLY A 555 19.74 -8.34 -17.79
C GLY A 555 18.64 -8.23 -18.84
N LYS A 556 17.58 -7.48 -18.50
CA LYS A 556 16.38 -7.32 -19.34
C LYS A 556 16.66 -6.91 -20.79
N GLY A 557 17.78 -6.21 -21.05
CA GLY A 557 18.17 -5.79 -22.39
C GLY A 557 18.42 -6.96 -23.35
N LEU A 558 19.18 -7.96 -22.91
CA LEU A 558 19.46 -9.15 -23.74
C LEU A 558 18.21 -10.01 -23.90
N ILE A 559 17.47 -10.25 -22.81
CA ILE A 559 16.24 -11.07 -22.83
C ILE A 559 15.21 -10.48 -23.80
N LYS A 560 15.04 -9.14 -23.80
CA LYS A 560 14.15 -8.46 -24.75
C LYS A 560 14.64 -8.53 -26.19
N LYS A 561 15.96 -8.48 -26.45
CA LYS A 561 16.52 -8.70 -27.80
C LYS A 561 16.20 -10.10 -28.32
N ALA A 562 16.13 -11.10 -27.44
CA ALA A 562 15.67 -12.45 -27.75
C ALA A 562 14.14 -12.58 -27.91
N LYS A 563 13.38 -11.47 -27.85
CA LYS A 563 11.92 -11.40 -27.96
C LYS A 563 11.17 -12.17 -26.87
N THR A 564 11.73 -12.22 -25.66
CA THR A 564 11.09 -12.87 -24.51
C THR A 564 10.81 -11.85 -23.41
N SER A 565 9.73 -12.08 -22.65
CA SER A 565 9.45 -11.32 -21.44
C SER A 565 10.50 -11.64 -20.37
N PRO A 566 11.18 -10.63 -19.78
CA PRO A 566 12.13 -10.87 -18.68
C PRO A 566 11.51 -11.62 -17.51
N ASP A 567 10.25 -11.33 -17.21
CA ASP A 567 9.48 -11.95 -16.14
C ASP A 567 9.26 -13.45 -16.39
N ALA A 568 8.73 -13.80 -17.58
CA ALA A 568 8.57 -15.19 -18.00
C ALA A 568 9.91 -15.94 -18.05
N PHE A 569 10.98 -15.28 -18.48
CA PHE A 569 12.32 -15.86 -18.50
C PHE A 569 12.77 -16.28 -17.09
N VAL A 570 12.62 -15.40 -16.10
CA VAL A 570 12.99 -15.68 -14.71
C VAL A 570 12.09 -16.77 -14.12
N GLN A 571 10.77 -16.72 -14.34
CA GLN A 571 9.85 -17.74 -13.86
C GLN A 571 10.17 -19.14 -14.41
N LEU A 572 10.52 -19.25 -15.69
CA LEU A 572 10.93 -20.53 -16.27
C LEU A 572 12.30 -21.00 -15.78
N ALA A 573 13.23 -20.07 -15.52
CA ALA A 573 14.50 -20.40 -14.89
C ALA A 573 14.28 -20.94 -13.46
N LEU A 574 13.34 -20.38 -12.70
CA LEU A 574 12.96 -20.88 -11.37
C LEU A 574 12.33 -22.28 -11.46
N GLN A 575 11.45 -22.54 -12.44
CA GLN A 575 10.90 -23.89 -12.65
C GLN A 575 12.00 -24.92 -12.94
N LEU A 576 12.97 -24.57 -13.78
CA LEU A 576 14.09 -25.45 -14.12
C LEU A 576 15.02 -25.68 -12.93
N ALA A 577 15.36 -24.61 -12.20
CA ALA A 577 16.20 -24.70 -11.01
C ALA A 577 15.57 -25.58 -9.93
N HIS A 578 14.28 -25.36 -9.64
CA HIS A 578 13.54 -26.17 -8.67
C HIS A 578 13.48 -27.64 -9.06
N TYR A 579 13.22 -27.95 -10.34
CA TYR A 579 13.17 -29.34 -10.80
C TYR A 579 14.53 -30.05 -10.69
N ARG A 580 15.63 -29.35 -10.97
CA ARG A 580 16.99 -29.88 -10.81
C ARG A 580 17.34 -30.19 -9.36
N ASP A 581 16.88 -29.35 -8.44
CA ASP A 581 17.14 -29.50 -7.00
C ASP A 581 16.26 -30.59 -6.38
N MET A 582 14.95 -30.54 -6.64
CA MET A 582 13.95 -31.37 -5.96
C MET A 582 13.52 -32.62 -6.72
N GLY A 583 13.88 -32.74 -8.01
CA GLY A 583 13.49 -33.85 -8.88
C GLY A 583 11.99 -33.92 -9.21
N LYS A 584 11.19 -32.93 -8.82
CA LYS A 584 9.73 -32.88 -9.01
C LYS A 584 9.22 -31.48 -9.28
N PHE A 585 8.03 -31.40 -9.89
CA PHE A 585 7.30 -30.14 -10.05
C PHE A 585 6.54 -29.78 -8.78
N SER A 586 6.21 -28.51 -8.59
CA SER A 586 5.52 -28.03 -7.40
C SER A 586 4.64 -26.81 -7.73
N LEU A 587 3.56 -26.63 -6.96
CA LEU A 587 2.72 -25.44 -7.06
C LEU A 587 3.60 -24.20 -6.90
N THR A 588 3.51 -23.28 -7.86
CA THR A 588 4.31 -22.06 -7.86
C THR A 588 3.37 -20.86 -7.91
N TYR A 589 3.50 -19.98 -6.92
CA TYR A 589 2.73 -18.74 -6.81
C TYR A 589 3.56 -17.56 -7.35
N GLU A 590 2.97 -16.79 -8.25
CA GLU A 590 3.45 -15.46 -8.62
C GLU A 590 2.32 -14.45 -8.44
N ALA A 591 2.61 -13.31 -7.82
CA ALA A 591 1.63 -12.26 -7.63
C ALA A 591 1.49 -11.40 -8.90
N SER A 592 0.25 -11.20 -9.37
CA SER A 592 -0.08 -10.24 -10.43
C SER A 592 -1.05 -9.19 -9.90
N MET A 593 -0.79 -7.92 -10.20
CA MET A 593 -1.66 -6.83 -9.72
C MET A 593 -3.01 -6.81 -10.45
N THR A 594 -4.10 -6.62 -9.71
CA THR A 594 -5.45 -6.39 -10.26
C THR A 594 -5.86 -4.92 -10.17
N ARG A 595 -4.88 -4.01 -10.08
CA ARG A 595 -5.08 -2.56 -9.93
C ARG A 595 -5.69 -1.88 -11.17
N LEU A 596 -5.98 -2.61 -12.25
CA LEU A 596 -6.87 -2.13 -13.32
C LEU A 596 -8.31 -1.89 -12.82
N PHE A 597 -8.66 -2.53 -11.70
CA PHE A 597 -9.96 -2.42 -11.06
C PHE A 597 -9.89 -1.59 -9.78
N ARG A 598 -11.02 -0.97 -9.42
CA ARG A 598 -11.16 -0.24 -8.17
C ARG A 598 -10.85 -1.15 -6.98
N GLU A 599 -10.00 -0.66 -6.09
CA GLU A 599 -9.51 -1.37 -4.90
C GLU A 599 -8.87 -2.74 -5.20
N GLY A 600 -8.45 -2.98 -6.45
CA GLY A 600 -7.76 -4.22 -6.81
C GLY A 600 -6.45 -4.40 -6.06
N ARG A 601 -6.26 -5.60 -5.50
CA ARG A 601 -5.04 -6.07 -4.82
C ARG A 601 -4.22 -6.90 -5.82
N THR A 602 -4.19 -8.21 -5.60
CA THR A 602 -3.44 -9.20 -6.39
C THR A 602 -4.33 -10.35 -6.82
N GLU A 603 -3.90 -11.05 -7.86
CA GLU A 603 -4.35 -12.38 -8.28
C GLU A 603 -3.11 -13.27 -8.41
N THR A 604 -3.30 -14.59 -8.38
CA THR A 604 -2.23 -15.58 -8.55
C THR A 604 -2.01 -15.93 -10.01
N VAL A 605 -0.75 -15.91 -10.44
CA VAL A 605 -0.27 -16.60 -11.64
C VAL A 605 0.35 -17.92 -11.20
N ARG A 606 -0.20 -19.03 -11.68
CA ARG A 606 0.31 -20.37 -11.41
C ARG A 606 1.39 -20.73 -12.46
N SER A 607 2.65 -20.44 -12.15
CA SER A 607 3.77 -20.55 -13.12
C SER A 607 4.10 -21.99 -13.53
N CYS A 608 3.80 -22.98 -12.68
CA CYS A 608 3.97 -24.40 -12.98
C CYS A 608 2.83 -24.90 -13.88
N THR A 609 2.98 -24.70 -15.19
CA THR A 609 2.04 -25.19 -16.22
C THR A 609 2.58 -26.43 -16.92
N VAL A 610 1.71 -27.14 -17.66
CA VAL A 610 2.13 -28.26 -18.54
C VAL A 610 3.22 -27.83 -19.51
N GLU A 611 3.12 -26.63 -20.10
CA GLU A 611 4.12 -26.09 -21.01
C GLU A 611 5.46 -25.83 -20.31
N SER A 612 5.44 -25.27 -19.10
CA SER A 612 6.67 -25.11 -18.31
C SER A 612 7.30 -26.45 -17.94
N CYS A 613 6.50 -27.45 -17.59
CA CYS A 613 6.98 -28.80 -17.25
C CYS A 613 7.60 -29.49 -18.47
N ASN A 614 6.97 -29.35 -19.64
CA ASN A 614 7.50 -29.87 -20.90
C ASN A 614 8.82 -29.19 -21.26
N PHE A 615 8.90 -27.86 -21.14
CA PHE A 615 10.16 -27.13 -21.30
C PHE A 615 11.26 -27.67 -20.39
N VAL A 616 10.97 -27.83 -19.09
CA VAL A 616 11.95 -28.34 -18.12
C VAL A 616 12.42 -29.75 -18.48
N ARG A 617 11.48 -30.68 -18.76
CA ARG A 617 11.83 -32.05 -19.17
C ARG A 617 12.68 -32.08 -20.44
N THR A 618 12.31 -31.31 -21.46
CA THR A 618 13.09 -31.21 -22.70
C THR A 618 14.47 -30.60 -22.45
N MET A 619 14.60 -29.62 -21.55
CA MET A 619 15.90 -29.04 -21.20
C MET A 619 16.85 -30.05 -20.55
N GLU A 620 16.32 -30.91 -19.68
CA GLU A 620 17.08 -31.94 -18.95
C GLU A 620 17.39 -33.18 -19.80
N ASP A 621 16.69 -33.39 -20.91
CA ASP A 621 16.96 -34.50 -21.82
C ASP A 621 18.25 -34.21 -22.64
N PRO A 622 19.30 -35.06 -22.53
CA PRO A 622 20.54 -34.90 -23.30
C PRO A 622 20.38 -35.29 -24.78
N THR A 623 19.34 -36.03 -25.14
CA THR A 623 19.06 -36.46 -26.53
C THR A 623 18.31 -35.40 -27.33
N GLU A 624 17.74 -34.41 -26.66
CA GLU A 624 16.94 -33.35 -27.28
C GLU A 624 17.78 -32.26 -27.94
N SER A 625 17.32 -31.80 -29.11
CA SER A 625 18.02 -30.77 -29.89
C SER A 625 17.83 -29.37 -29.29
N ASN A 626 18.80 -28.47 -29.51
CA ASN A 626 18.69 -27.06 -29.11
C ASN A 626 17.47 -26.37 -29.74
N GLU A 627 17.07 -26.79 -30.94
CA GLU A 627 15.88 -26.27 -31.62
C GLU A 627 14.59 -26.67 -30.88
N ASN A 628 14.51 -27.91 -30.40
CA ASN A 628 13.34 -28.38 -29.65
C ASN A 628 13.29 -27.74 -28.25
N LYS A 629 14.44 -27.64 -27.56
CA LYS A 629 14.59 -26.90 -26.30
C LYS A 629 14.08 -25.45 -26.42
N LEU A 630 14.50 -24.75 -27.48
CA LEU A 630 14.06 -23.38 -27.76
C LEU A 630 12.57 -23.29 -28.10
N LYS A 631 12.03 -24.28 -28.82
CA LYS A 631 10.59 -24.34 -29.15
C LYS A 631 9.74 -24.44 -27.88
N PHE A 632 10.04 -25.38 -26.99
CA PHE A 632 9.28 -25.55 -25.75
C PHE A 632 9.46 -24.36 -24.79
N PHE A 633 10.66 -23.78 -24.73
CA PHE A 633 10.89 -22.52 -24.01
C PHE A 633 9.94 -21.41 -24.47
N ARG A 634 9.80 -21.20 -25.79
CA ARG A 634 8.92 -20.16 -26.34
C ARG A 634 7.45 -20.43 -26.03
N LEU A 635 7.01 -21.68 -26.09
CA LEU A 635 5.64 -22.07 -25.73
C LEU A 635 5.34 -21.80 -24.26
N ALA A 636 6.25 -22.22 -23.37
CA ALA A 636 6.13 -21.97 -21.94
C ALA A 636 6.11 -20.47 -21.61
N ALA A 637 6.99 -19.69 -22.23
CA ALA A 637 7.06 -18.25 -22.03
C ALA A 637 5.78 -17.53 -22.54
N ALA A 638 5.22 -17.99 -23.65
CA ALA A 638 3.97 -17.47 -24.18
C ALA A 638 2.77 -17.81 -23.27
N LYS A 639 2.69 -19.05 -22.76
CA LYS A 639 1.67 -19.45 -21.78
C LYS A 639 1.76 -18.61 -20.51
N HIS A 640 2.96 -18.45 -19.95
CA HIS A 640 3.18 -17.63 -18.76
C HIS A 640 2.65 -16.19 -18.95
N GLN A 641 3.01 -15.55 -20.07
CA GLN A 641 2.50 -14.21 -20.39
C GLN A 641 0.98 -14.16 -20.59
N LEU A 642 0.37 -15.20 -21.13
CA LEU A 642 -1.09 -15.31 -21.22
C LEU A 642 -1.72 -15.37 -19.82
N LEU A 643 -1.18 -16.21 -18.93
CA LEU A 643 -1.68 -16.32 -17.54
C LEU A 643 -1.55 -14.99 -16.80
N TYR A 644 -0.44 -14.28 -16.97
CA TYR A 644 -0.26 -12.96 -16.35
C TYR A 644 -1.31 -11.95 -16.82
N ARG A 645 -1.63 -11.93 -18.12
CA ARG A 645 -2.69 -11.06 -18.68
C ARG A 645 -4.06 -11.45 -18.13
N LEU A 646 -4.37 -12.75 -18.07
CA LEU A 646 -5.62 -13.25 -17.50
C LEU A 646 -5.77 -12.81 -16.04
N ALA A 647 -4.73 -13.00 -15.22
CA ALA A 647 -4.70 -12.57 -13.82
C ALA A 647 -4.94 -11.05 -13.69
N MET A 648 -4.22 -10.23 -14.45
CA MET A 648 -4.40 -8.77 -14.45
C MET A 648 -5.83 -8.34 -14.84
N THR A 649 -6.49 -9.07 -15.75
CA THR A 649 -7.89 -8.81 -16.15
C THR A 649 -8.95 -9.37 -15.20
N GLY A 650 -8.56 -9.94 -14.05
CA GLY A 650 -9.51 -10.55 -13.12
C GLY A 650 -10.09 -11.86 -13.63
N ALA A 651 -9.36 -12.57 -14.49
CA ALA A 651 -9.70 -13.89 -15.02
C ALA A 651 -8.78 -14.99 -14.44
N GLY A 652 -8.25 -14.78 -13.24
CA GLY A 652 -7.48 -15.79 -12.52
C GLY A 652 -8.35 -16.88 -11.89
N ILE A 653 -7.70 -17.71 -11.06
CA ILE A 653 -8.30 -18.89 -10.44
C ILE A 653 -8.51 -18.64 -8.94
N ASP A 654 -7.44 -18.28 -8.26
CA ASP A 654 -7.29 -18.42 -6.82
C ASP A 654 -8.18 -17.46 -6.03
N ARG A 655 -8.26 -16.17 -6.40
CA ARG A 655 -9.16 -15.23 -5.68
C ARG A 655 -10.63 -15.62 -5.83
N HIS A 656 -11.01 -16.17 -6.96
CA HIS A 656 -12.38 -16.61 -7.18
C HIS A 656 -12.71 -17.84 -6.33
N LEU A 657 -11.86 -18.88 -6.33
CA LEU A 657 -12.04 -20.06 -5.47
C LEU A 657 -12.04 -19.69 -3.97
N PHE A 658 -11.13 -18.81 -3.55
CA PHE A 658 -11.11 -18.27 -2.19
C PHE A 658 -12.44 -17.62 -1.80
N CYS A 659 -12.98 -16.72 -2.63
CA CYS A 659 -14.25 -16.08 -2.32
C CYS A 659 -15.43 -17.07 -2.32
N LEU A 660 -15.43 -18.07 -3.19
CA LEU A 660 -16.44 -19.14 -3.16
C LEU A 660 -16.33 -19.97 -1.87
N TYR A 661 -15.11 -20.26 -1.41
CA TYR A 661 -14.86 -20.92 -0.12
C TYR A 661 -15.40 -20.08 1.05
N VAL A 662 -15.12 -18.78 1.09
CA VAL A 662 -15.66 -17.88 2.13
C VAL A 662 -17.20 -17.90 2.14
N VAL A 663 -17.85 -17.83 0.98
CA VAL A 663 -19.32 -17.96 0.87
C VAL A 663 -19.80 -19.31 1.39
N SER A 664 -19.10 -20.41 1.08
CA SER A 664 -19.47 -21.74 1.56
C SER A 664 -19.46 -21.81 3.10
N LYS A 665 -18.49 -21.14 3.75
CA LYS A 665 -18.42 -21.07 5.21
C LYS A 665 -19.54 -20.23 5.80
N TYR A 666 -19.90 -19.09 5.19
CA TYR A 666 -21.07 -18.31 5.62
C TYR A 666 -22.39 -19.07 5.50
N LEU A 667 -22.52 -19.92 4.49
CA LEU A 667 -23.71 -20.76 4.30
C LEU A 667 -23.67 -22.06 5.11
N ALA A 668 -22.58 -22.32 5.85
CA ALA A 668 -22.32 -23.57 6.57
C ALA A 668 -22.51 -24.82 5.68
N VAL A 669 -22.08 -24.72 4.41
CA VAL A 669 -22.12 -25.83 3.46
C VAL A 669 -20.73 -26.35 3.19
N ASP A 670 -20.59 -27.67 3.21
CA ASP A 670 -19.34 -28.34 2.89
C ASP A 670 -19.23 -28.64 1.40
N SER A 671 -18.02 -28.50 0.87
CA SER A 671 -17.67 -28.82 -0.52
C SER A 671 -16.43 -29.70 -0.50
N PRO A 672 -16.50 -30.97 -0.97
CA PRO A 672 -15.33 -31.82 -1.10
C PRO A 672 -14.25 -31.17 -1.97
N PHE A 673 -14.67 -30.51 -3.06
CA PHE A 673 -13.75 -29.76 -3.92
C PHE A 673 -13.08 -28.59 -3.18
N LEU A 674 -13.84 -27.67 -2.56
CA LEU A 674 -13.24 -26.48 -1.92
C LEU A 674 -12.42 -26.79 -0.66
N LYS A 675 -12.52 -28.01 -0.11
CA LYS A 675 -11.65 -28.47 0.98
C LYS A 675 -10.24 -28.83 0.51
N GLU A 676 -10.07 -29.10 -0.79
CA GLU A 676 -8.83 -29.62 -1.35
C GLU A 676 -8.08 -28.62 -2.27
N VAL A 677 -8.66 -27.44 -2.56
CA VAL A 677 -8.16 -26.52 -3.61
C VAL A 677 -7.80 -25.12 -3.15
#